data_AF-A0A816R6P4-F1
#
_entry.id   AF-A0A816R6P4-F1
#
_cell.length_a   1.000
_cell.length_b   1.000
_cell.length_c   1.000
_cell.angle_alpha   90.00
_cell.angle_beta   90.00
_cell.angle_gamma   90.00
#
_symmetry.space_group_name_H-M   'P 1'
#
loop_
_entity.id
_entity.type
_entity.pdbx_description
1 polymer ?
#
loop_
_entity_poly.entity_id
_entity_poly.type
_entity_poly.pdbx_seq_one_letter_code
_entity_poly.pdbx_strand_id
1 'polypeptide(L)'
;MSHTHYFCPVCFSSNVFENYPTLFKHIRTEHRDESSFSIRCELSIACGSRYSSFDSYRHHIYRCHRYLLDSFESDNILTNNDDSLNNLDFNTQSDLGENSESFIYQDEDLDETNNLSLTFDAIDFSAADEHHGFDKFAQFYTRFLLELREYNLLPQNVVQSISSYICSIFDMILKLIKTKFSSPLISITDFETIFTHINRLISSISKNEYTFLTQCRKYFKYESPVEIVLNTAEDRAYYIPLKTCLSNLLYSGELLNVINKNIQSLTAESDKYDDLIISNRQCRSVKSNISNSKNSNSLLLKLYTDGIGITNPIGPKKDSHKLTSFYFLLEDLPDILRSQVNLIGLHCLTYTKNLKDKKNRDILMNVLVEDLNHLQVEGITIPCISSRIYFVFSSLSGDNLASNELGGFQKNFNSGSFCRHCFVTYERRHIPLTDISFVPRTRLKHDLIVNQVIANDDGHAICGVNGYSWFRDLIGFHSIDSLPPDLMHDTAEGVCPLIICALLKEAVQQHILTYAKIEQRTSSFNFGFYDSSNKPPPIKKQHLSNSHITGSASQKLCLFRLFPIIFHDIVDQLSLFQLYTILREIISYLYGTSIRKVWLPYLDGLCKQFYSLMIEHLPDSVTPKVHFITEYPRSIEKYGLPILNSCIRFEAKHLYFKQLASRTCNFKNPLLTLSKRHQLRSCLLNKSNSYIPSPLTFRSCKTIALKDLSLPVQRLLTKSIDQSDHIQECSSIYYYNIHIRPNAIIIRDLAHTEEIPMFCQVQHLLNIKEKWVAIAEELDTISFEDKLWSYEVEFTGTLISIAINDCFDILPHCLDCYAIGQAHYINVLTRLTKR
;
A
#
# COMPACT_ATOMS: atom_id res chain seq x y z
N MET A 1 33.38 -14.98 -45.12
CA MET A 1 33.82 -16.09 -44.24
C MET A 1 32.59 -16.54 -43.48
N SER A 2 32.11 -17.75 -43.73
CA SER A 2 31.02 -18.35 -42.95
C SER A 2 31.57 -18.69 -41.56
N HIS A 3 31.28 -17.85 -40.56
CA HIS A 3 31.57 -18.20 -39.17
C HIS A 3 30.57 -19.27 -38.74
N THR A 4 30.93 -20.54 -38.91
CA THR A 4 30.11 -21.68 -38.47
C THR A 4 30.20 -21.93 -36.96
N HIS A 5 30.97 -21.10 -36.25
CA HIS A 5 31.33 -21.29 -34.84
C HIS A 5 31.66 -19.94 -34.18
N TYR A 6 31.13 -19.70 -32.99
CA TYR A 6 31.34 -18.47 -32.20
C TYR A 6 32.24 -18.74 -31.00
N PHE A 7 33.04 -17.74 -30.61
CA PHE A 7 33.94 -17.82 -29.47
C PHE A 7 33.52 -16.82 -28.40
N CYS A 8 33.68 -17.20 -27.13
CA CYS A 8 33.53 -16.27 -26.03
C CYS A 8 34.72 -15.31 -26.01
N PRO A 9 34.53 -13.98 -26.13
CA PRO A 9 35.63 -13.02 -26.14
C PRO A 9 36.30 -12.83 -24.77
N VAL A 10 35.70 -13.40 -23.71
CA VAL A 10 36.13 -13.26 -22.31
C VAL A 10 36.89 -14.52 -21.84
N CYS A 11 36.52 -15.72 -22.32
CA CYS A 11 37.29 -16.94 -22.08
C CYS A 11 38.54 -16.97 -22.97
N PHE A 12 39.72 -17.02 -22.36
CA PHE A 12 40.96 -17.38 -23.07
C PHE A 12 41.06 -18.89 -23.37
N SER A 13 40.05 -19.68 -23.01
CA SER A 13 39.90 -21.11 -23.33
C SER A 13 38.99 -21.30 -24.55
N SER A 14 39.38 -22.24 -25.42
CA SER A 14 38.80 -22.53 -26.73
C SER A 14 37.44 -23.23 -26.67
N ASN A 15 36.46 -22.61 -26.01
CA ASN A 15 35.07 -23.03 -26.05
C ASN A 15 34.41 -22.50 -27.32
N VAL A 16 33.85 -23.43 -28.09
CA VAL A 16 33.24 -23.17 -29.39
C VAL A 16 31.73 -23.30 -29.24
N PHE A 17 30.98 -22.25 -29.61
CA PHE A 17 29.53 -22.19 -29.50
C PHE A 17 28.89 -22.27 -30.88
N GLU A 18 27.88 -23.12 -31.00
CA GLU A 18 27.16 -23.37 -32.26
C GLU A 18 26.27 -22.19 -32.66
N ASN A 19 25.81 -21.37 -31.70
CA ASN A 19 24.95 -20.21 -31.97
C ASN A 19 25.05 -19.12 -30.88
N TYR A 20 24.52 -17.94 -31.19
CA TYR A 20 24.51 -16.80 -30.27
C TYR A 20 23.71 -17.01 -28.98
N PRO A 21 22.53 -17.66 -28.98
CA PRO A 21 21.81 -17.95 -27.74
C PRO A 21 22.61 -18.79 -26.74
N THR A 22 23.36 -19.80 -27.22
CA THR A 22 24.23 -20.62 -26.36
C THR A 22 25.44 -19.83 -25.86
N LEU A 23 26.06 -19.00 -26.71
CA LEU A 23 27.12 -18.08 -26.30
C LEU A 23 26.63 -17.06 -25.25
N PHE A 24 25.45 -16.46 -25.45
CA PHE A 24 24.86 -15.51 -24.50
C PHE A 24 24.50 -16.17 -23.18
N LYS A 25 23.99 -17.40 -23.20
CA LYS A 25 23.77 -18.16 -21.97
C LYS A 25 25.09 -18.34 -21.22
N HIS A 26 26.16 -18.74 -21.91
CA HIS A 26 27.48 -18.90 -21.32
C HIS A 26 28.05 -17.59 -20.75
N ILE A 27 28.06 -16.48 -21.50
CA ILE A 27 28.58 -15.20 -20.99
C ILE A 27 27.76 -14.73 -19.78
N ARG A 28 26.45 -14.94 -19.81
CA ARG A 28 25.56 -14.59 -18.70
C ARG A 28 25.83 -15.42 -17.45
N THR A 29 26.17 -16.70 -17.58
CA THR A 29 26.38 -17.58 -16.43
C THR A 29 27.80 -17.50 -15.88
N GLU A 30 28.81 -17.40 -16.76
CA GLU A 30 30.21 -17.51 -16.35
C GLU A 30 30.88 -16.15 -16.10
N HIS A 31 30.44 -15.08 -16.77
CA HIS A 31 31.20 -13.81 -16.80
C HIS A 31 30.42 -12.58 -16.33
N ARG A 32 29.08 -12.67 -16.19
CA ARG A 32 28.23 -11.50 -15.91
C ARG A 32 28.64 -10.74 -14.66
N ASP A 33 29.07 -11.45 -13.62
CA ASP A 33 29.33 -10.90 -12.29
C ASP A 33 30.84 -10.68 -12.04
N GLU A 34 31.69 -10.79 -13.07
CA GLU A 34 33.12 -10.48 -12.96
C GLU A 34 33.32 -8.97 -12.74
N SER A 35 34.05 -8.61 -11.67
CA SER A 35 34.30 -7.22 -11.29
C SER A 35 35.03 -6.38 -12.35
N SER A 36 35.66 -7.04 -13.34
CA SER A 36 36.36 -6.42 -14.48
C SER A 36 35.74 -6.75 -15.83
N PHE A 37 34.45 -7.10 -15.88
CA PHE A 37 33.77 -7.49 -17.12
C PHE A 37 33.90 -6.38 -18.19
N SER A 38 34.58 -6.69 -19.29
CA SER A 38 34.72 -5.82 -20.46
C SER A 38 34.73 -6.68 -21.71
N ILE A 39 33.71 -6.52 -22.55
CA ILE A 39 33.56 -7.30 -23.79
C ILE A 39 33.56 -6.36 -24.99
N ARG A 40 34.31 -6.73 -26.03
CA ARG A 40 34.37 -6.00 -27.31
C ARG A 40 33.54 -6.74 -28.35
N CYS A 41 32.72 -6.01 -29.11
CA CYS A 41 32.03 -6.56 -30.27
C CYS A 41 33.00 -6.69 -31.44
N GLU A 42 33.22 -7.93 -31.88
CA GLU A 42 34.11 -8.27 -33.01
C GLU A 42 33.33 -8.84 -34.21
N LEU A 43 32.00 -8.74 -34.19
CA LEU A 43 31.12 -9.29 -35.23
C LEU A 43 31.22 -8.61 -36.60
N SER A 44 31.73 -7.38 -36.63
CA SER A 44 32.12 -6.74 -37.89
C SER A 44 33.41 -5.96 -37.66
N ILE A 45 34.24 -5.92 -38.71
CA ILE A 45 35.49 -5.14 -38.72
C ILE A 45 35.24 -3.66 -38.40
N ALA A 46 34.03 -3.15 -38.63
CA ALA A 46 33.64 -1.77 -38.39
C ALA A 46 32.99 -1.50 -37.02
N CYS A 47 32.60 -2.51 -36.24
CA CYS A 47 31.83 -2.27 -35.01
C CYS A 47 32.72 -1.90 -33.82
N GLY A 48 33.64 -2.78 -33.42
CA GLY A 48 34.68 -2.55 -32.41
C GLY A 48 34.23 -2.06 -31.02
N SER A 49 32.92 -1.96 -30.76
CA SER A 49 32.34 -1.30 -29.57
C SER A 49 32.59 -2.11 -28.30
N ARG A 50 32.90 -1.44 -27.19
CA ARG A 50 33.18 -2.07 -25.88
C ARG A 50 32.06 -1.84 -24.89
N TYR A 51 31.77 -2.85 -24.08
CA TYR A 51 30.71 -2.86 -23.08
C TYR A 51 31.25 -3.34 -21.75
N SER A 52 30.92 -2.62 -20.68
CA SER A 52 31.24 -2.98 -19.30
C SER A 52 30.12 -3.77 -18.60
N SER A 53 29.06 -4.13 -19.33
CA SER A 53 27.99 -5.00 -18.83
C SER A 53 27.48 -5.93 -19.94
N PHE A 54 27.09 -7.15 -19.57
CA PHE A 54 26.55 -8.13 -20.51
C PHE A 54 25.24 -7.66 -21.14
N ASP A 55 24.36 -7.01 -20.35
CA ASP A 55 23.05 -6.58 -20.83
C ASP A 55 23.15 -5.47 -21.90
N SER A 56 24.12 -4.57 -21.79
CA SER A 56 24.41 -3.56 -22.82
C SER A 56 24.99 -4.19 -24.08
N TYR A 57 25.91 -5.15 -23.94
CA TYR A 57 26.46 -5.91 -25.07
C TYR A 57 25.37 -6.66 -25.83
N ARG A 58 24.49 -7.38 -25.12
CA ARG A 58 23.38 -8.13 -25.70
C ARG A 58 22.43 -7.21 -26.48
N HIS A 59 22.01 -6.09 -25.89
CA HIS A 59 21.15 -5.12 -26.58
C HIS A 59 21.79 -4.57 -27.86
N HIS A 60 23.10 -4.31 -27.82
CA HIS A 60 23.83 -3.87 -29.00
C HIS A 60 23.82 -4.92 -30.11
N ILE A 61 24.08 -6.20 -29.82
CA ILE A 61 24.05 -7.26 -30.84
C ILE A 61 22.65 -7.35 -31.48
N TYR A 62 21.58 -7.34 -30.68
CA TYR A 62 20.21 -7.38 -31.20
C TYR A 62 19.80 -6.13 -32.00
N ARG A 63 20.44 -4.98 -31.76
CA ARG A 63 20.16 -3.73 -32.48
C ARG A 63 21.01 -3.53 -33.73
N CYS A 64 22.30 -3.85 -33.66
CA CYS A 64 23.28 -3.50 -34.69
C CYS A 64 23.73 -4.70 -35.54
N HIS A 65 23.52 -5.92 -35.05
CA HIS A 65 23.99 -7.16 -35.68
C HIS A 65 22.89 -8.20 -35.86
N ARG A 66 21.62 -7.78 -35.82
CA ARG A 66 20.46 -8.67 -35.97
C ARG A 66 20.53 -9.55 -37.22
N TYR A 67 21.00 -8.98 -38.33
CA TYR A 67 21.16 -9.70 -39.60
C TYR A 67 22.12 -10.90 -39.55
N LEU A 68 23.05 -10.95 -38.58
CA LEU A 68 23.94 -12.10 -38.36
C LEU A 68 23.28 -13.19 -37.51
N LEU A 69 22.23 -12.86 -36.76
CA LEU A 69 21.43 -13.81 -36.01
C LEU A 69 20.42 -14.52 -36.92
N ASP A 70 19.86 -13.80 -37.90
CA ASP A 70 18.80 -14.30 -38.77
C ASP A 70 19.32 -15.24 -39.89
N SER A 71 20.62 -15.22 -40.23
CA SER A 71 21.20 -16.03 -41.32
C SER A 71 21.36 -17.53 -41.03
N PHE A 72 20.90 -18.02 -39.87
CA PHE A 72 20.89 -19.44 -39.51
C PHE A 72 19.49 -19.96 -39.12
N GLU A 73 18.47 -19.09 -39.12
CA GLU A 73 17.08 -19.51 -38.86
C GLU A 73 16.36 -20.01 -40.13
N SER A 74 16.97 -19.88 -41.31
CA SER A 74 16.32 -20.17 -42.60
C SER A 74 16.38 -21.62 -43.09
N ASP A 75 17.13 -22.54 -42.45
CA ASP A 75 17.24 -23.95 -42.88
C ASP A 75 16.52 -24.97 -41.97
N ASN A 76 15.76 -24.52 -40.96
CA ASN A 76 14.89 -25.41 -40.16
C ASN A 76 13.45 -24.88 -40.15
N ILE A 77 12.77 -24.98 -41.28
CA ILE A 77 11.32 -24.84 -41.36
C ILE A 77 10.68 -26.10 -40.76
N LEU A 78 10.22 -26.01 -39.51
CA LEU A 78 8.92 -26.51 -39.03
C LEU A 78 8.59 -25.92 -37.64
N THR A 79 7.56 -25.07 -37.64
CA THR A 79 6.70 -24.65 -36.51
C THR A 79 7.26 -23.76 -35.40
N ASN A 80 7.17 -22.44 -35.58
CA ASN A 80 6.29 -21.52 -34.82
C ASN A 80 6.65 -20.06 -35.15
N ASN A 81 5.81 -19.38 -35.93
CA ASN A 81 5.95 -17.95 -36.23
C ASN A 81 5.22 -17.11 -35.19
N ASP A 82 6.02 -16.39 -34.40
CA ASP A 82 5.69 -15.12 -33.77
C ASP A 82 5.66 -14.02 -34.84
N ASP A 83 4.47 -13.67 -35.30
CA ASP A 83 4.22 -12.40 -36.01
C ASP A 83 3.52 -11.44 -35.06
N SER A 84 4.27 -10.50 -34.45
CA SER A 84 3.79 -9.13 -34.11
C SER A 84 4.83 -8.32 -33.33
N LEU A 85 6.01 -8.09 -33.92
CA LEU A 85 6.90 -7.00 -33.48
C LEU A 85 7.54 -6.35 -34.70
N ASN A 86 6.75 -5.63 -35.50
CA ASN A 86 7.25 -4.59 -36.41
C ASN A 86 6.08 -3.73 -36.89
N ASN A 87 5.94 -2.54 -36.30
CA ASN A 87 5.45 -1.32 -36.97
C ASN A 87 5.51 -0.16 -35.98
N LEU A 88 6.68 0.45 -35.85
CA LEU A 88 6.82 1.86 -35.47
C LEU A 88 8.03 2.41 -36.23
N ASP A 89 7.77 2.92 -37.42
CA ASP A 89 8.67 3.80 -38.14
C ASP A 89 8.86 5.10 -37.35
N PHE A 90 10.11 5.46 -37.06
CA PHE A 90 10.52 6.81 -36.68
C PHE A 90 11.46 7.31 -37.77
N ASN A 91 11.04 8.35 -38.50
CA ASN A 91 11.95 9.24 -39.20
C ASN A 91 12.06 10.57 -38.44
N THR A 92 13.32 10.91 -38.19
CA THR A 92 13.99 12.19 -37.84
C THR A 92 13.27 13.47 -38.35
N GLN A 93 13.33 14.65 -37.72
CA GLN A 93 14.48 15.37 -37.13
C GLN A 93 14.02 16.69 -36.43
N SER A 94 14.88 17.20 -35.54
CA SER A 94 15.08 18.58 -35.04
C SER A 94 14.09 19.28 -34.08
N ASP A 95 14.70 19.70 -32.96
CA ASP A 95 14.59 20.98 -32.25
C ASP A 95 13.68 21.15 -31.00
N LEU A 96 14.41 21.39 -29.89
CA LEU A 96 14.13 22.24 -28.73
C LEU A 96 13.31 21.68 -27.55
N GLY A 97 13.98 21.58 -26.39
CA GLY A 97 13.40 21.69 -25.05
C GLY A 97 13.39 20.41 -24.21
N GLU A 98 14.56 19.94 -23.77
CA GLU A 98 14.65 18.80 -22.84
C GLU A 98 14.11 19.17 -21.44
N ASN A 99 12.85 18.82 -21.17
CA ASN A 99 12.38 18.43 -19.84
C ASN A 99 12.52 16.90 -19.74
N SER A 100 13.68 16.44 -19.31
CA SER A 100 13.93 15.03 -19.01
C SER A 100 13.66 14.75 -17.53
N GLU A 101 12.38 14.60 -17.18
CA GLU A 101 12.01 13.82 -15.99
C GLU A 101 12.26 12.35 -16.31
N SER A 102 13.46 11.86 -15.98
CA SER A 102 13.73 10.43 -15.92
C SER A 102 12.97 9.82 -14.74
N PHE A 103 11.67 9.58 -14.89
CA PHE A 103 10.95 8.67 -14.02
C PHE A 103 11.35 7.25 -14.39
N ILE A 104 12.48 6.83 -13.82
CA ILE A 104 12.77 5.43 -13.62
C ILE A 104 11.64 4.96 -12.70
N TYR A 105 10.75 4.10 -13.22
CA TYR A 105 10.09 3.13 -12.34
C TYR A 105 11.23 2.36 -11.71
N GLN A 106 11.70 2.80 -10.55
CA GLN A 106 12.42 1.88 -9.69
C GLN A 106 11.42 0.76 -9.47
N ASP A 107 11.87 -0.48 -9.71
CA ASP A 107 11.31 -1.62 -9.03
C ASP A 107 11.31 -1.24 -7.54
N GLU A 108 10.23 -0.62 -7.06
CA GLU A 108 9.91 -0.62 -5.65
C GLU A 108 9.93 -2.09 -5.28
N ASP A 109 10.85 -2.41 -4.38
CA ASP A 109 11.18 -3.76 -3.99
C ASP A 109 9.93 -4.63 -3.93
N LEU A 110 10.00 -5.77 -4.62
CA LEU A 110 9.05 -6.87 -4.59
C LEU A 110 8.85 -7.48 -3.18
N ASP A 111 9.25 -6.78 -2.12
CA ASP A 111 9.18 -7.20 -0.72
C ASP A 111 7.81 -6.96 -0.07
N GLU A 112 6.87 -6.26 -0.73
CA GLU A 112 5.43 -6.33 -0.39
C GLU A 112 4.73 -7.55 -1.05
N THR A 113 5.48 -8.52 -1.58
CA THR A 113 4.93 -9.86 -1.69
C THR A 113 4.73 -10.37 -0.27
N ASN A 114 3.47 -10.38 0.19
CA ASN A 114 3.02 -11.29 1.22
C ASN A 114 3.56 -12.67 0.81
N ASN A 115 4.70 -13.07 1.36
CA ASN A 115 5.18 -14.43 1.36
C ASN A 115 4.28 -15.19 2.33
N LEU A 116 2.99 -15.30 1.96
CA LEU A 116 2.21 -16.45 2.33
C LEU A 116 3.02 -17.61 1.78
N SER A 117 3.76 -18.26 2.68
CA SER A 117 4.29 -19.60 2.47
C SER A 117 3.21 -20.36 1.72
N LEU A 118 3.51 -20.75 0.48
CA LEU A 118 2.67 -21.64 -0.32
C LEU A 118 2.71 -23.00 0.39
N THR A 119 1.97 -23.13 1.49
CA THR A 119 1.69 -24.42 2.09
C THR A 119 0.74 -25.11 1.13
N PHE A 120 1.30 -25.93 0.25
CA PHE A 120 0.54 -26.94 -0.47
C PHE A 120 0.06 -27.94 0.58
N ASP A 121 -1.17 -27.77 1.06
CA ASP A 121 -1.81 -28.81 1.85
C ASP A 121 -1.79 -30.10 1.02
N ALA A 122 -1.21 -31.16 1.57
CA ALA A 122 -1.23 -32.46 0.92
C ALA A 122 -2.68 -32.86 0.67
N ILE A 123 -3.04 -33.14 -0.58
CA ILE A 123 -4.38 -33.62 -0.91
C ILE A 123 -4.48 -35.06 -0.41
N ASP A 124 -5.13 -35.24 0.74
CA ASP A 124 -5.40 -36.57 1.28
C ASP A 124 -6.53 -37.23 0.47
N PHE A 125 -6.17 -38.20 -0.37
CA PHE A 125 -7.11 -38.99 -1.14
C PHE A 125 -7.50 -40.23 -0.33
N SER A 126 -8.68 -40.21 0.30
CA SER A 126 -9.29 -41.47 0.74
C SER A 126 -9.83 -42.21 -0.48
N ALA A 127 -9.45 -43.47 -0.64
CA ALA A 127 -9.80 -44.31 -1.79
C ALA A 127 -11.29 -44.70 -1.91
N ALA A 128 -12.17 -44.10 -1.09
CA ALA A 128 -13.56 -44.49 -0.95
C ALA A 128 -14.55 -43.68 -1.81
N ASP A 129 -14.10 -42.64 -2.54
CA ASP A 129 -15.05 -41.77 -3.26
C ASP A 129 -14.44 -41.09 -4.52
N GLU A 130 -14.41 -41.80 -5.65
CA GLU A 130 -13.80 -41.33 -6.92
C GLU A 130 -14.35 -39.97 -7.40
N HIS A 131 -15.65 -39.69 -7.19
CA HIS A 131 -16.26 -38.41 -7.59
C HIS A 131 -15.79 -37.23 -6.73
N HIS A 132 -15.46 -37.47 -5.47
CA HIS A 132 -14.98 -36.43 -4.55
C HIS A 132 -13.54 -36.00 -4.88
N GLY A 133 -12.71 -36.92 -5.39
CA GLY A 133 -11.33 -36.63 -5.79
C GLY A 133 -11.22 -35.68 -6.99
N PHE A 134 -12.02 -35.89 -8.03
CA PHE A 134 -12.02 -35.03 -9.22
C PHE A 134 -12.58 -33.63 -8.95
N ASP A 135 -13.58 -33.50 -8.07
CA ASP A 135 -14.11 -32.19 -7.68
C ASP A 135 -13.08 -31.38 -6.87
N LYS A 136 -12.37 -32.03 -5.94
CA LYS A 136 -11.21 -31.44 -5.23
C LYS A 136 -10.11 -31.01 -6.20
N PHE A 137 -9.78 -31.84 -7.19
CA PHE A 137 -8.80 -31.47 -8.22
C PHE A 137 -9.27 -30.26 -9.02
N ALA A 138 -10.53 -30.22 -9.46
CA ALA A 138 -11.09 -29.09 -10.20
C ALA A 138 -11.06 -27.79 -9.37
N GLN A 139 -11.38 -27.88 -8.07
CA GLN A 139 -11.26 -26.76 -7.14
C GLN A 139 -9.80 -26.29 -7.00
N PHE A 140 -8.86 -27.21 -6.81
CA PHE A 140 -7.43 -26.89 -6.71
C PHE A 140 -6.91 -26.23 -7.99
N TYR A 141 -7.22 -26.81 -9.15
CA TYR A 141 -6.77 -26.26 -10.44
C TYR A 141 -7.40 -24.88 -10.71
N THR A 142 -8.66 -24.68 -10.32
CA THR A 142 -9.30 -23.35 -10.39
C THR A 142 -8.59 -22.35 -9.49
N ARG A 143 -8.21 -22.75 -8.27
CA ARG A 143 -7.40 -21.93 -7.35
C ARG A 143 -6.06 -21.56 -7.98
N PHE A 144 -5.35 -22.55 -8.54
CA PHE A 144 -4.07 -22.37 -9.20
C PHE A 144 -4.16 -21.32 -10.33
N LEU A 145 -5.18 -21.41 -11.19
CA LEU A 145 -5.41 -20.41 -12.23
C LEU A 145 -5.76 -19.03 -11.68
N LEU A 146 -6.56 -18.96 -10.60
CA LEU A 146 -6.86 -17.70 -9.91
C LEU A 146 -5.59 -17.05 -9.34
N GLU A 147 -4.70 -17.82 -8.72
CA GLU A 147 -3.44 -17.31 -8.16
C GLU A 147 -2.50 -16.80 -9.26
N LEU A 148 -2.32 -17.57 -10.35
CA LEU A 148 -1.57 -17.13 -11.52
C LEU A 148 -2.13 -15.83 -12.10
N ARG A 149 -3.45 -15.76 -12.27
CA ARG A 149 -4.09 -14.58 -12.84
C ARG A 149 -4.02 -13.41 -11.89
N GLU A 150 -4.49 -13.54 -10.65
CA GLU A 150 -4.83 -12.43 -9.76
C GLU A 150 -3.76 -12.05 -8.74
N TYR A 151 -2.94 -13.02 -8.33
CA TYR A 151 -1.81 -12.78 -7.44
C TYR A 151 -0.58 -12.38 -8.24
N ASN A 152 -0.25 -13.17 -9.27
CA ASN A 152 0.90 -12.92 -10.14
C ASN A 152 0.59 -11.94 -11.30
N LEU A 153 -0.67 -11.50 -11.42
CA LEU A 153 -1.16 -10.57 -12.45
C LEU A 153 -0.80 -11.04 -13.88
N LEU A 154 -0.81 -12.36 -14.12
CA LEU A 154 -0.47 -12.90 -15.43
C LEU A 154 -1.59 -12.63 -16.45
N PRO A 155 -1.23 -12.26 -17.69
CA PRO A 155 -2.19 -12.16 -18.80
C PRO A 155 -2.85 -13.50 -19.13
N GLN A 156 -4.08 -13.44 -19.68
CA GLN A 156 -4.89 -14.62 -19.99
C GLN A 156 -4.21 -15.59 -20.96
N ASN A 157 -3.51 -15.07 -21.98
CA ASN A 157 -2.78 -15.89 -22.94
C ASN A 157 -1.64 -16.68 -22.28
N VAL A 158 -0.89 -16.06 -21.37
CA VAL A 158 0.19 -16.74 -20.62
C VAL A 158 -0.38 -17.87 -19.78
N VAL A 159 -1.50 -17.63 -19.10
CA VAL A 159 -2.17 -18.64 -18.28
C VAL A 159 -2.68 -19.80 -19.13
N GLN A 160 -3.22 -19.53 -20.31
CA GLN A 160 -3.62 -20.57 -21.26
C GLN A 160 -2.43 -21.40 -21.75
N SER A 161 -1.30 -20.78 -22.08
CA SER A 161 -0.08 -21.49 -22.45
C SER A 161 0.41 -22.41 -21.32
N ILE A 162 0.42 -21.93 -20.07
CA ILE A 162 0.76 -22.74 -18.89
C ILE A 162 -0.17 -23.96 -18.80
N SER A 163 -1.48 -23.77 -18.91
CA SER A 163 -2.46 -24.86 -18.93
C SER A 163 -2.17 -25.89 -20.03
N SER A 164 -1.86 -25.44 -21.25
CA SER A 164 -1.54 -26.31 -22.39
C SER A 164 -0.26 -27.12 -22.16
N TYR A 165 0.78 -26.51 -21.56
CA TYR A 165 2.00 -27.24 -21.21
C TYR A 165 1.75 -28.28 -20.13
N ILE A 166 0.92 -27.98 -19.13
CA ILE A 166 0.52 -28.96 -18.11
C ILE A 166 -0.17 -30.15 -18.81
N CYS A 167 -1.17 -29.91 -19.67
CA CYS A 167 -1.82 -31.01 -20.41
C CYS A 167 -0.81 -31.85 -21.21
N SER A 168 0.14 -31.20 -21.87
CA SER A 168 1.17 -31.87 -22.66
C SER A 168 2.09 -32.75 -21.81
N ILE A 169 2.43 -32.32 -20.59
CA ILE A 169 3.20 -33.12 -19.62
C ILE A 169 2.41 -34.37 -19.21
N PHE A 170 1.12 -34.22 -18.91
CA PHE A 170 0.27 -35.35 -18.57
C PHE A 170 0.14 -36.33 -19.75
N ASP A 171 0.02 -35.85 -20.99
CA ASP A 171 0.00 -36.69 -22.19
C ASP A 171 1.34 -37.43 -22.41
N MET A 172 2.48 -36.78 -22.11
CA MET A 172 3.80 -37.41 -22.17
C MET A 172 3.96 -38.50 -21.09
N ILE A 173 3.52 -38.23 -19.86
CA ILE A 173 3.52 -39.22 -18.76
C ILE A 173 2.66 -40.43 -19.15
N LEU A 174 1.46 -40.20 -19.69
CA LEU A 174 0.58 -41.27 -20.19
C LEU A 174 1.26 -42.12 -21.27
N LYS A 175 1.93 -41.49 -22.24
CA LYS A 175 2.70 -42.21 -23.27
C LYS A 175 3.83 -43.05 -22.65
N LEU A 176 4.57 -42.51 -21.69
CA LEU A 176 5.66 -43.23 -21.02
C LEU A 176 5.13 -44.46 -20.25
N ILE A 177 4.03 -44.32 -19.53
CA ILE A 177 3.37 -45.44 -18.85
C ILE A 177 2.99 -46.53 -19.86
N LYS A 178 2.36 -46.15 -20.98
CA LYS A 178 1.99 -47.10 -22.05
C LYS A 178 3.20 -47.83 -22.66
N THR A 179 4.32 -47.13 -22.83
CA THR A 179 5.54 -47.74 -23.42
C THR A 179 6.26 -48.69 -22.46
N LYS A 180 6.23 -48.43 -21.14
CA LYS A 180 6.94 -49.24 -20.14
C LYS A 180 6.14 -50.42 -19.63
N PHE A 181 4.82 -50.33 -19.64
CA PHE A 181 3.94 -51.37 -19.13
C PHE A 181 3.08 -51.94 -20.27
N SER A 182 3.69 -52.81 -21.08
CA SER A 182 3.09 -53.36 -22.30
C SER A 182 2.07 -54.50 -22.07
N SER A 183 1.81 -54.90 -20.81
CA SER A 183 0.82 -55.92 -20.46
C SER A 183 -0.44 -55.28 -19.86
N PRO A 184 -1.65 -55.79 -20.17
CA PRO A 184 -2.90 -55.24 -19.64
C PRO A 184 -3.09 -55.68 -18.18
N LEU A 185 -2.42 -55.01 -17.25
CA LEU A 185 -2.76 -55.04 -15.84
C LEU A 185 -3.92 -54.05 -15.60
N ILE A 186 -4.94 -54.48 -14.86
CA ILE A 186 -6.14 -53.68 -14.50
C ILE A 186 -5.75 -52.30 -13.95
N SER A 187 -4.64 -52.22 -13.22
CA SER A 187 -4.12 -50.96 -12.66
C SER A 187 -3.74 -49.92 -13.73
N ILE A 188 -3.26 -50.32 -14.91
CA ILE A 188 -2.81 -49.40 -15.96
C ILE A 188 -3.99 -48.74 -16.66
N THR A 189 -5.07 -49.49 -16.90
CA THR A 189 -6.33 -48.95 -17.47
C THR A 189 -6.99 -47.93 -16.54
N ASP A 190 -6.90 -48.14 -15.23
CA ASP A 190 -7.41 -47.19 -14.24
C ASP A 190 -6.59 -45.89 -14.23
N PHE A 191 -5.25 -45.98 -14.27
CA PHE A 191 -4.37 -44.81 -14.40
C PHE A 191 -4.64 -44.02 -15.68
N GLU A 192 -4.81 -44.70 -16.82
CA GLU A 192 -5.12 -44.04 -18.10
C GLU A 192 -6.44 -43.26 -18.02
N THR A 193 -7.46 -43.86 -17.41
CA THR A 193 -8.77 -43.25 -17.24
C THR A 193 -8.69 -42.02 -16.35
N ILE A 194 -7.98 -42.10 -15.21
CA ILE A 194 -7.79 -40.99 -14.27
C ILE A 194 -7.06 -39.82 -14.95
N PHE A 195 -5.91 -40.07 -15.57
CA PHE A 195 -5.12 -39.01 -16.23
C PHE A 195 -5.88 -38.37 -17.40
N THR A 196 -6.61 -39.17 -18.18
CA THR A 196 -7.46 -38.64 -19.26
C THR A 196 -8.56 -37.75 -18.70
N HIS A 197 -9.17 -38.13 -17.58
CA HIS A 197 -10.19 -37.31 -16.91
C HIS A 197 -9.59 -36.01 -16.38
N ILE A 198 -8.43 -36.06 -15.73
CA ILE A 198 -7.68 -34.87 -15.27
C ILE A 198 -7.38 -33.93 -16.44
N ASN A 199 -6.86 -34.44 -17.57
CA ASN A 199 -6.57 -33.62 -18.74
C ASN A 199 -7.82 -32.96 -19.32
N ARG A 200 -8.96 -33.65 -19.34
CA ARG A 200 -10.25 -33.09 -19.75
C ARG A 200 -10.71 -31.98 -18.79
N LEU A 201 -10.54 -32.16 -17.48
CA LEU A 201 -10.86 -31.14 -16.48
C LEU A 201 -10.00 -29.90 -16.69
N ILE A 202 -8.67 -30.04 -16.73
CA ILE A 202 -7.72 -28.95 -16.97
C ILE A 202 -8.13 -28.17 -18.22
N SER A 203 -8.29 -28.88 -19.34
CA SER A 203 -8.67 -28.29 -20.63
C SER A 203 -10.03 -27.60 -20.59
N SER A 204 -11.02 -28.18 -19.91
CA SER A 204 -12.36 -27.60 -19.78
C SER A 204 -12.35 -26.31 -18.96
N ILE A 205 -11.63 -26.31 -17.84
CA ILE A 205 -11.53 -25.18 -16.93
C ILE A 205 -10.78 -24.02 -17.59
N SER A 206 -9.70 -24.28 -18.33
CA SER A 206 -8.90 -23.24 -18.99
C SER A 206 -9.39 -22.86 -20.40
N LYS A 207 -10.41 -23.55 -20.93
CA LYS A 207 -10.88 -23.39 -22.32
C LYS A 207 -11.19 -21.94 -22.69
N ASN A 208 -11.99 -21.28 -21.88
CA ASN A 208 -12.38 -19.89 -22.11
C ASN A 208 -12.79 -19.22 -20.79
N GLU A 209 -13.01 -17.92 -20.86
CA GLU A 209 -13.35 -17.12 -19.69
C GLU A 209 -14.67 -17.57 -19.04
N TYR A 210 -15.65 -18.02 -19.83
CA TYR A 210 -16.94 -18.44 -19.30
C TYR A 210 -16.82 -19.71 -18.44
N THR A 211 -16.09 -20.72 -18.91
CA THR A 211 -15.91 -21.98 -18.16
C THR A 211 -15.11 -21.73 -16.88
N PHE A 212 -14.04 -20.93 -16.96
CA PHE A 212 -13.27 -20.53 -15.80
C PHE A 212 -14.12 -19.80 -14.74
N LEU A 213 -14.90 -18.79 -15.15
CA LEU A 213 -15.77 -18.06 -14.22
C LEU A 213 -16.85 -18.97 -13.62
N THR A 214 -17.35 -19.94 -14.36
CA THR A 214 -18.32 -20.91 -13.84
C THR A 214 -17.72 -21.73 -12.69
N GLN A 215 -16.46 -22.16 -12.81
CA GLN A 215 -15.77 -22.81 -11.69
C GLN A 215 -15.50 -21.85 -10.53
N CYS A 216 -15.16 -20.59 -10.81
CA CYS A 216 -14.98 -19.57 -9.77
C CYS A 216 -16.28 -19.34 -8.97
N ARG A 217 -17.44 -19.32 -9.64
CA ARG A 217 -18.75 -19.25 -8.97
C ARG A 217 -18.98 -20.47 -8.09
N LYS A 218 -18.75 -21.67 -8.65
CA LYS A 218 -18.96 -22.94 -7.96
C LYS A 218 -18.10 -23.07 -6.69
N TYR A 219 -16.81 -22.80 -6.78
CA TYR A 219 -15.86 -23.11 -5.71
C TYR A 219 -15.47 -21.93 -4.82
N PHE A 220 -15.54 -20.70 -5.34
CA PHE A 220 -15.05 -19.49 -4.67
C PHE A 220 -16.14 -18.42 -4.46
N LYS A 221 -17.40 -18.68 -4.86
CA LYS A 221 -18.50 -17.71 -4.76
C LYS A 221 -18.18 -16.39 -5.47
N TYR A 222 -17.49 -16.49 -6.61
CA TYR A 222 -17.24 -15.33 -7.45
C TYR A 222 -18.56 -14.68 -7.86
N GLU A 223 -18.63 -13.36 -7.76
CA GLU A 223 -19.74 -12.57 -8.23
C GLU A 223 -19.26 -11.57 -9.27
N SER A 224 -20.01 -11.44 -10.36
CA SER A 224 -19.63 -10.52 -11.42
C SER A 224 -19.99 -9.10 -11.04
N PRO A 225 -19.17 -8.09 -11.42
CA PRO A 225 -19.62 -6.71 -11.37
C PRO A 225 -20.92 -6.53 -12.16
N VAL A 226 -21.80 -5.68 -11.64
CA VAL A 226 -23.07 -5.35 -12.26
C VAL A 226 -22.91 -4.04 -13.05
N GLU A 227 -23.41 -4.04 -14.28
CA GLU A 227 -23.36 -2.89 -15.16
C GLU A 227 -24.46 -1.88 -14.81
N ILE A 228 -24.10 -0.60 -14.73
CA ILE A 228 -25.03 0.52 -14.66
C ILE A 228 -24.95 1.24 -15.99
N VAL A 229 -26.07 1.25 -16.71
CA VAL A 229 -26.24 2.10 -17.89
C VAL A 229 -26.60 3.49 -17.39
N LEU A 230 -25.80 4.50 -17.75
CA LEU A 230 -26.05 5.88 -17.37
C LEU A 230 -26.99 6.55 -18.39
N ASN A 231 -27.03 7.88 -18.44
CA ASN A 231 -28.00 8.62 -19.28
C ASN A 231 -27.84 8.32 -20.79
N THR A 232 -26.62 7.99 -21.24
CA THR A 232 -26.37 7.52 -22.62
C THR A 232 -25.99 6.05 -22.62
N ALA A 233 -26.33 5.32 -23.68
CA ALA A 233 -26.01 3.88 -23.79
C ALA A 233 -24.50 3.57 -23.83
N GLU A 234 -23.68 4.58 -24.14
CA GLU A 234 -22.22 4.50 -24.18
C GLU A 234 -21.60 4.76 -22.79
N ASP A 235 -22.25 5.56 -21.97
CA ASP A 235 -21.79 5.89 -20.61
C ASP A 235 -22.19 4.78 -19.65
N ARG A 236 -21.18 4.11 -19.08
CA ARG A 236 -21.36 2.96 -18.20
C ARG A 236 -20.56 3.14 -16.92
N ALA A 237 -21.06 2.52 -15.85
CA ALA A 237 -20.32 2.25 -14.64
C ALA A 237 -20.45 0.77 -14.28
N TYR A 238 -19.51 0.25 -13.49
CA TYR A 238 -19.58 -1.12 -12.99
C TYR A 238 -19.50 -1.10 -11.47
N TYR A 239 -20.56 -1.59 -10.82
CA TYR A 239 -20.68 -1.61 -9.37
C TYR A 239 -20.64 -3.03 -8.80
N ILE A 240 -20.25 -3.14 -7.54
CA ILE A 240 -20.21 -4.36 -6.77
C ILE A 240 -21.25 -4.24 -5.66
N PRO A 241 -22.29 -5.09 -5.63
CA PRO A 241 -23.29 -5.10 -4.56
C PRO A 241 -22.64 -5.40 -3.21
N LEU A 242 -22.76 -4.46 -2.26
CA LEU A 242 -22.12 -4.55 -0.95
C LEU A 242 -22.71 -5.68 -0.12
N LYS A 243 -24.03 -5.88 -0.18
CA LYS A 243 -24.71 -6.99 0.50
C LYS A 243 -24.06 -8.33 0.20
N THR A 244 -23.82 -8.62 -1.08
CA THR A 244 -23.20 -9.89 -1.49
C THR A 244 -21.73 -9.94 -1.12
N CYS A 245 -21.00 -8.83 -1.33
CA CYS A 245 -19.57 -8.76 -1.03
C CYS A 245 -19.28 -8.98 0.47
N LEU A 246 -19.99 -8.27 1.34
CA LEU A 246 -19.86 -8.38 2.80
C LEU A 246 -20.35 -9.74 3.32
N SER A 247 -21.43 -10.29 2.74
CA SER A 247 -21.88 -11.64 3.08
C SER A 247 -20.83 -12.70 2.75
N ASN A 248 -20.11 -12.55 1.63
CA ASN A 248 -19.01 -13.44 1.26
C ASN A 248 -17.77 -13.23 2.14
N LEU A 249 -17.43 -11.98 2.47
CA LEU A 249 -16.29 -11.63 3.33
C LEU A 249 -16.46 -12.18 4.76
N LEU A 250 -17.67 -12.11 5.30
CA LEU A 250 -17.97 -12.55 6.67
C LEU A 250 -18.48 -14.00 6.75
N TYR A 251 -18.49 -14.73 5.63
CA TYR A 251 -19.17 -16.03 5.51
C TYR A 251 -18.64 -17.10 6.48
N SER A 252 -17.32 -17.17 6.71
CA SER A 252 -16.69 -18.18 7.58
C SER A 252 -16.92 -17.92 9.06
N GLY A 253 -17.31 -16.70 9.45
CA GLY A 253 -17.44 -16.28 10.85
C GLY A 253 -16.11 -15.99 11.55
N GLU A 254 -14.97 -16.48 11.05
CA GLU A 254 -13.65 -16.24 11.64
C GLU A 254 -13.30 -14.76 11.70
N LEU A 255 -13.42 -14.05 10.56
CA LEU A 255 -13.17 -12.61 10.50
C LEU A 255 -14.11 -11.83 11.40
N LEU A 256 -15.37 -12.25 11.48
CA LEU A 256 -16.36 -11.62 12.34
C LEU A 256 -16.05 -11.84 13.83
N ASN A 257 -15.53 -13.01 14.22
CA ASN A 257 -15.06 -13.24 15.57
C ASN A 257 -13.87 -12.33 15.91
N VAL A 258 -12.95 -12.13 14.97
CA VAL A 258 -11.83 -11.19 15.13
C VAL A 258 -12.34 -9.75 15.30
N ILE A 259 -13.30 -9.33 14.47
CA ILE A 259 -13.96 -8.02 14.56
C ILE A 259 -14.64 -7.85 15.93
N ASN A 260 -15.44 -8.83 16.37
CA ASN A 260 -16.16 -8.75 17.64
C ASN A 260 -15.21 -8.66 18.84
N LYS A 261 -14.11 -9.43 18.84
CA LYS A 261 -13.07 -9.33 19.88
C LYS A 261 -12.42 -7.95 19.90
N ASN A 262 -12.14 -7.38 18.73
CA ASN A 262 -11.59 -6.03 18.61
C ASN A 262 -12.56 -4.99 19.18
N ILE A 263 -13.85 -5.05 18.80
CA ILE A 263 -14.89 -4.15 19.33
C ILE A 263 -14.99 -4.26 20.86
N GLN A 264 -14.95 -5.47 21.41
CA GLN A 264 -14.97 -5.69 22.86
C GLN A 264 -13.75 -5.06 23.55
N SER A 265 -12.55 -5.25 22.99
CA SER A 265 -11.31 -4.63 23.50
C SER A 265 -11.39 -3.10 23.51
N LEU A 266 -11.80 -2.52 22.37
CA LEU A 266 -11.95 -1.07 22.22
C LEU A 266 -13.01 -0.49 23.18
N THR A 267 -14.08 -1.24 23.42
CA THR A 267 -15.14 -0.84 24.37
C THR A 267 -14.60 -0.85 25.80
N ALA A 268 -13.88 -1.91 26.19
CA ALA A 268 -13.29 -2.02 27.53
C ALA A 268 -12.25 -0.91 27.80
N GLU A 269 -11.41 -0.57 26.82
CA GLU A 269 -10.48 0.56 26.93
C GLU A 269 -11.23 1.89 27.05
N SER A 270 -12.30 2.08 26.26
CA SER A 270 -13.11 3.29 26.33
C SER A 270 -13.84 3.46 27.66
N ASP A 271 -14.27 2.37 28.31
CA ASP A 271 -14.94 2.40 29.62
C ASP A 271 -13.94 2.69 30.74
N LYS A 272 -12.66 2.35 30.54
CA LYS A 272 -11.58 2.62 31.49
C LYS A 272 -11.07 4.06 31.39
N TYR A 273 -11.06 4.64 30.19
CA TYR A 273 -10.54 5.98 29.92
C TYR A 273 -11.50 6.81 29.06
N ASP A 274 -12.38 7.58 29.70
CA ASP A 274 -13.41 8.40 29.02
C ASP A 274 -12.85 9.43 28.02
N ASP A 275 -11.61 9.87 28.23
CA ASP A 275 -10.92 10.86 27.41
C ASP A 275 -10.03 10.24 26.31
N LEU A 276 -9.86 8.92 26.25
CA LEU A 276 -9.05 8.25 25.23
C LEU A 276 -9.83 8.07 23.92
N ILE A 277 -9.20 8.40 22.79
CA ILE A 277 -9.70 8.12 21.43
C ILE A 277 -8.71 7.18 20.73
N ILE A 278 -9.18 5.99 20.39
CA ILE A 278 -8.46 4.87 19.76
C ILE A 278 -9.20 4.34 18.52
N SER A 279 -10.48 4.69 18.34
CA SER A 279 -11.32 4.22 17.24
C SER A 279 -12.34 5.26 16.80
N ASN A 280 -12.73 5.21 15.52
CA ASN A 280 -13.80 6.05 14.98
C ASN A 280 -15.16 5.79 15.63
N ARG A 281 -15.36 4.64 16.31
CA ARG A 281 -16.54 4.39 17.16
C ARG A 281 -16.73 5.43 18.26
N GLN A 282 -15.65 6.03 18.74
CA GLN A 282 -15.70 6.95 19.88
C GLN A 282 -16.08 8.38 19.47
N CYS A 283 -16.15 8.65 18.16
CA CYS A 283 -16.22 9.98 17.58
C CYS A 283 -17.66 10.49 17.49
N ARG A 284 -17.83 11.81 17.57
CA ARG A 284 -19.16 12.44 17.66
C ARG A 284 -20.06 12.09 16.48
N SER A 285 -19.55 12.15 15.24
CA SER A 285 -20.35 11.87 14.04
C SER A 285 -20.86 10.43 14.03
N VAL A 286 -19.97 9.47 14.28
CA VAL A 286 -20.27 8.04 14.26
C VAL A 286 -21.18 7.64 15.41
N LYS A 287 -20.93 8.12 16.64
CA LYS A 287 -21.81 7.86 17.79
C LYS A 287 -23.25 8.26 17.51
N SER A 288 -23.46 9.42 16.88
CA SER A 288 -24.80 9.88 16.50
C SER A 288 -25.48 8.95 15.48
N ASN A 289 -24.72 8.40 14.53
CA ASN A 289 -25.23 7.46 13.54
C ASN A 289 -25.53 6.09 14.17
N ILE A 290 -24.67 5.59 15.06
CA ILE A 290 -24.90 4.35 15.81
C ILE A 290 -26.13 4.49 16.71
N SER A 291 -26.26 5.58 17.48
CA SER A 291 -27.41 5.77 18.40
C SER A 291 -28.75 5.87 17.67
N ASN A 292 -28.73 6.41 16.45
CA ASN A 292 -29.92 6.46 15.59
C ASN A 292 -30.21 5.12 14.91
N SER A 293 -29.24 4.20 14.89
CA SER A 293 -29.46 2.84 14.42
C SER A 293 -30.23 2.05 15.47
N LYS A 294 -31.18 1.22 15.05
CA LYS A 294 -31.97 0.38 15.96
C LYS A 294 -31.18 -0.80 16.56
N ASN A 295 -29.89 -0.94 16.22
CA ASN A 295 -29.09 -2.14 16.50
C ASN A 295 -27.71 -1.79 17.09
N SER A 296 -27.51 -2.13 18.36
CA SER A 296 -26.26 -1.89 19.11
C SER A 296 -25.03 -2.62 18.53
N ASN A 297 -25.24 -3.65 17.71
CA ASN A 297 -24.17 -4.51 17.18
C ASN A 297 -23.83 -4.20 15.71
N SER A 298 -24.04 -2.96 15.28
CA SER A 298 -23.76 -2.55 13.90
C SER A 298 -22.26 -2.40 13.64
N LEU A 299 -21.81 -2.83 12.47
CA LEU A 299 -20.44 -2.65 11.98
C LEU A 299 -20.29 -1.32 11.23
N LEU A 300 -19.12 -0.71 11.31
CA LEU A 300 -18.82 0.57 10.67
C LEU A 300 -18.31 0.38 9.23
N LEU A 301 -18.96 1.06 8.29
CA LEU A 301 -18.54 1.15 6.90
C LEU A 301 -17.97 2.53 6.60
N LYS A 302 -16.76 2.54 6.09
CA LYS A 302 -16.09 3.72 5.56
C LYS A 302 -16.10 3.69 4.04
N LEU A 303 -16.29 4.86 3.43
CA LEU A 303 -16.17 5.04 2.00
C LEU A 303 -14.92 5.85 1.66
N TYR A 304 -14.41 5.63 0.47
CA TYR A 304 -13.37 6.44 -0.14
C TYR A 304 -13.66 6.67 -1.61
N THR A 305 -13.27 7.82 -2.13
CA THR A 305 -13.24 8.04 -3.59
C THR A 305 -12.12 8.96 -4.03
N ASP A 306 -11.52 8.60 -5.16
CA ASP A 306 -10.62 9.46 -5.91
C ASP A 306 -10.53 9.02 -7.39
N GLY A 307 -9.92 9.88 -8.21
CA GLY A 307 -9.65 9.68 -9.63
C GLY A 307 -8.35 8.92 -9.90
N ILE A 308 -8.44 7.86 -10.72
CA ILE A 308 -7.32 7.02 -11.11
C ILE A 308 -6.99 7.24 -12.60
N GLY A 309 -5.77 7.68 -12.89
CA GLY A 309 -5.20 7.58 -14.25
C GLY A 309 -4.62 6.17 -14.48
N ILE A 310 -5.10 5.45 -15.50
CA ILE A 310 -4.65 4.08 -15.83
C ILE A 310 -3.76 4.01 -17.09
N THR A 311 -3.46 5.15 -17.69
CA THR A 311 -2.53 5.28 -18.83
C THR A 311 -1.23 5.93 -18.38
N ASN A 312 -0.22 5.93 -19.26
CA ASN A 312 1.03 6.65 -19.01
C ASN A 312 0.72 8.14 -18.73
N PRO A 313 1.08 8.68 -17.56
CA PRO A 313 0.76 10.05 -17.16
C PRO A 313 1.44 11.13 -18.02
N ILE A 314 2.49 10.77 -18.77
CA ILE A 314 3.26 11.70 -19.60
C ILE A 314 2.85 11.62 -21.08
N GLY A 315 2.17 10.53 -21.48
CA GLY A 315 1.80 10.29 -22.87
C GLY A 315 0.62 11.16 -23.36
N PRO A 316 0.38 11.22 -24.69
CA PRO A 316 -0.73 11.97 -25.28
C PRO A 316 -2.12 11.49 -24.84
N LYS A 317 -2.19 10.34 -24.15
CA LYS A 317 -3.41 9.69 -23.63
C LYS A 317 -3.55 9.76 -22.11
N LYS A 318 -2.80 10.62 -21.41
CA LYS A 318 -2.78 10.68 -19.93
C LYS A 318 -4.17 10.85 -19.28
N ASP A 319 -5.07 11.58 -19.95
CA ASP A 319 -6.43 11.84 -19.44
C ASP A 319 -7.52 11.04 -20.18
N SER A 320 -7.17 10.26 -21.20
CA SER A 320 -8.17 9.59 -22.06
C SER A 320 -8.94 8.48 -21.33
N HIS A 321 -8.34 7.91 -20.28
CA HIS A 321 -8.96 6.88 -19.44
C HIS A 321 -8.88 7.24 -17.95
N LYS A 322 -9.11 8.50 -17.58
CA LYS A 322 -9.24 8.85 -16.16
C LYS A 322 -10.54 8.26 -15.60
N LEU A 323 -10.38 7.37 -14.63
CA LEU A 323 -11.46 6.69 -13.93
C LEU A 323 -11.73 7.37 -12.59
N THR A 324 -12.93 7.25 -12.05
CA THR A 324 -13.22 7.53 -10.65
C THR A 324 -13.60 6.22 -9.98
N SER A 325 -12.99 5.97 -8.81
CA SER A 325 -13.23 4.78 -8.02
C SER A 325 -13.96 5.12 -6.74
N PHE A 326 -14.88 4.24 -6.35
CA PHE A 326 -15.51 4.24 -5.04
C PHE A 326 -15.10 2.96 -4.33
N TYR A 327 -14.46 3.10 -3.17
CA TYR A 327 -14.03 2.01 -2.31
C TYR A 327 -14.81 1.99 -1.01
N PHE A 328 -14.79 0.83 -0.34
CA PHE A 328 -15.30 0.69 1.02
C PHE A 328 -14.31 -0.10 1.90
N LEU A 329 -14.41 0.10 3.21
CA LEU A 329 -13.63 -0.60 4.23
C LEU A 329 -14.48 -0.80 5.50
N LEU A 330 -14.31 -1.94 6.17
CA LEU A 330 -14.84 -2.15 7.53
C LEU A 330 -13.90 -1.52 8.55
N GLU A 331 -14.35 -0.52 9.30
CA GLU A 331 -13.48 0.18 10.26
C GLU A 331 -13.21 -0.63 11.52
N ASP A 332 -14.06 -1.60 11.84
CA ASP A 332 -13.96 -2.41 13.06
C ASP A 332 -12.91 -3.53 12.99
N LEU A 333 -12.24 -3.66 11.85
CA LEU A 333 -11.09 -4.53 11.71
C LEU A 333 -9.96 -4.07 12.64
N PRO A 334 -9.25 -4.99 13.33
CA PRO A 334 -8.01 -4.67 14.02
C PRO A 334 -7.03 -3.93 13.10
N ASP A 335 -6.21 -3.02 13.65
CA ASP A 335 -5.30 -2.16 12.89
C ASP A 335 -4.42 -2.92 11.89
N ILE A 336 -3.89 -4.06 12.31
CA ILE A 336 -3.06 -4.95 11.49
C ILE A 336 -3.80 -5.43 10.23
N LEU A 337 -5.09 -5.80 10.36
CA LEU A 337 -5.91 -6.24 9.23
C LEU A 337 -6.39 -5.05 8.40
N ARG A 338 -6.88 -4.01 9.06
CA ARG A 338 -7.41 -2.79 8.42
C ARG A 338 -6.39 -2.08 7.54
N SER A 339 -5.10 -2.20 7.86
CA SER A 339 -4.01 -1.65 7.05
C SER A 339 -3.77 -2.39 5.73
N GLN A 340 -4.31 -3.59 5.53
CA GLN A 340 -4.08 -4.37 4.31
C GLN A 340 -4.89 -3.86 3.12
N VAL A 341 -4.21 -3.58 2.00
CA VAL A 341 -4.84 -3.13 0.73
C VAL A 341 -5.85 -4.15 0.19
N ASN A 342 -5.65 -5.43 0.49
CA ASN A 342 -6.55 -6.51 0.09
C ASN A 342 -7.94 -6.41 0.74
N LEU A 343 -8.05 -5.83 1.94
CA LEU A 343 -9.32 -5.64 2.66
C LEU A 343 -10.07 -4.36 2.26
N ILE A 344 -9.46 -3.52 1.42
CA ILE A 344 -10.15 -2.39 0.76
C ILE A 344 -10.96 -2.96 -0.40
N GLY A 345 -12.28 -2.90 -0.28
CA GLY A 345 -13.23 -3.37 -1.28
C GLY A 345 -13.53 -2.33 -2.35
N LEU A 346 -13.78 -2.79 -3.58
CA LEU A 346 -14.29 -1.95 -4.66
C LEU A 346 -15.81 -1.90 -4.58
N HIS A 347 -16.40 -0.71 -4.53
CA HIS A 347 -17.84 -0.50 -4.65
C HIS A 347 -18.24 -0.14 -6.09
N CYS A 348 -17.50 0.75 -6.77
CA CYS A 348 -17.81 1.14 -8.15
C CYS A 348 -16.61 1.70 -8.92
N LEU A 349 -16.57 1.46 -10.24
CA LEU A 349 -15.72 2.18 -11.19
C LEU A 349 -16.59 2.86 -12.27
N THR A 350 -16.26 4.11 -12.59
CA THR A 350 -16.83 4.86 -13.71
C THR A 350 -15.76 5.74 -14.36
N TYR A 351 -15.99 6.23 -15.58
CA TYR A 351 -15.12 7.26 -16.13
C TYR A 351 -15.37 8.61 -15.44
N THR A 352 -14.32 9.34 -15.09
CA THR A 352 -14.45 10.65 -14.44
C THR A 352 -15.26 11.63 -15.29
N LYS A 353 -15.15 11.54 -16.62
CA LYS A 353 -15.95 12.39 -17.53
C LYS A 353 -17.45 12.20 -17.35
N ASN A 354 -17.91 11.00 -16.98
CA ASN A 354 -19.33 10.68 -16.83
C ASN A 354 -19.93 11.41 -15.64
N LEU A 355 -19.13 11.67 -14.59
CA LEU A 355 -19.57 12.36 -13.36
C LEU A 355 -19.75 13.88 -13.54
N LYS A 356 -19.27 14.45 -14.65
CA LYS A 356 -19.50 15.86 -14.99
C LYS A 356 -20.96 16.13 -15.34
N ASP A 357 -21.66 15.14 -15.90
CA ASP A 357 -23.09 15.23 -16.19
C ASP A 357 -23.91 14.95 -14.93
N LYS A 358 -24.84 15.86 -14.62
CA LYS A 358 -25.67 15.77 -13.41
C LYS A 358 -26.57 14.54 -13.40
N LYS A 359 -27.17 14.17 -14.55
CA LYS A 359 -28.07 12.99 -14.63
C LYS A 359 -27.29 11.70 -14.43
N ASN A 360 -26.13 11.56 -15.08
CA ASN A 360 -25.24 10.42 -14.88
C ASN A 360 -24.84 10.27 -13.41
N ARG A 361 -24.49 11.39 -12.76
CA ARG A 361 -24.18 11.40 -11.33
C ARG A 361 -25.37 10.98 -10.49
N ASP A 362 -26.55 11.54 -10.73
CA ASP A 362 -27.76 11.21 -9.95
C ASP A 362 -28.13 9.73 -10.10
N ILE A 363 -28.09 9.17 -11.32
CA ILE A 363 -28.30 7.73 -11.57
C ILE A 363 -27.31 6.89 -10.78
N LEU A 364 -26.02 7.22 -10.85
CA LEU A 364 -24.98 6.47 -10.17
C LEU A 364 -25.14 6.54 -8.64
N MET A 365 -25.30 7.74 -8.08
CA MET A 365 -25.42 7.93 -6.64
C MET A 365 -26.67 7.25 -6.09
N ASN A 366 -27.79 7.26 -6.82
CA ASN A 366 -28.99 6.52 -6.40
C ASN A 366 -28.70 5.04 -6.16
N VAL A 367 -27.98 4.37 -7.09
CA VAL A 367 -27.62 2.95 -6.96
C VAL A 367 -26.70 2.72 -5.76
N LEU A 368 -25.64 3.53 -5.61
CA LEU A 368 -24.66 3.34 -4.53
C LEU A 368 -25.27 3.65 -3.15
N VAL A 369 -26.06 4.72 -3.04
CA VAL A 369 -26.73 5.14 -1.81
C VAL A 369 -27.80 4.14 -1.39
N GLU A 370 -28.60 3.61 -2.33
CA GLU A 370 -29.63 2.61 -2.03
C GLU A 370 -29.02 1.32 -1.48
N ASP A 371 -27.90 0.83 -2.04
CA ASP A 371 -27.19 -0.36 -1.54
C ASP A 371 -26.68 -0.17 -0.11
N LEU A 372 -26.09 1.01 0.19
CA LEU A 372 -25.65 1.37 1.55
C LEU A 372 -26.82 1.50 2.53
N ASN A 373 -27.90 2.17 2.13
CA ASN A 373 -29.09 2.34 2.95
C ASN A 373 -29.75 0.97 3.25
N HIS A 374 -29.77 0.06 2.27
CA HIS A 374 -30.23 -1.32 2.47
C HIS A 374 -29.42 -2.05 3.55
N LEU A 375 -28.09 -1.91 3.55
CA LEU A 375 -27.25 -2.52 4.58
C LEU A 375 -27.51 -1.95 5.98
N GLN A 376 -27.85 -0.67 6.07
CA GLN A 376 -28.15 -0.02 7.34
C GLN A 376 -29.54 -0.37 7.88
N VAL A 377 -30.54 -0.47 7.00
CA VAL A 377 -31.94 -0.74 7.38
C VAL A 377 -32.22 -2.23 7.49
N GLU A 378 -31.78 -3.02 6.53
CA GLU A 378 -32.04 -4.46 6.48
C GLU A 378 -30.90 -5.29 7.04
N GLY A 379 -29.63 -4.88 6.91
CA GLY A 379 -28.49 -5.71 7.29
C GLY A 379 -28.36 -7.02 6.49
N ILE A 380 -27.46 -7.89 6.91
CA ILE A 380 -27.17 -9.19 6.29
C ILE A 380 -27.28 -10.32 7.32
N THR A 381 -27.67 -11.51 6.86
CA THR A 381 -27.69 -12.72 7.68
C THR A 381 -26.45 -13.54 7.38
N ILE A 382 -25.65 -13.83 8.40
CA ILE A 382 -24.47 -14.70 8.27
C ILE A 382 -24.86 -16.14 8.66
N PRO A 383 -24.75 -17.12 7.73
CA PRO A 383 -25.25 -18.48 7.96
C PRO A 383 -24.69 -19.18 9.20
N CYS A 384 -23.44 -18.89 9.59
CA CYS A 384 -22.79 -19.58 10.71
C CYS A 384 -23.14 -19.03 12.10
N ILE A 385 -23.70 -17.82 12.21
CA ILE A 385 -23.93 -17.17 13.53
C ILE A 385 -25.43 -16.94 13.78
N SER A 386 -26.30 -17.17 12.78
CA SER A 386 -27.76 -17.02 12.85
C SER A 386 -28.27 -15.64 13.32
N SER A 387 -27.37 -14.68 13.54
CA SER A 387 -27.68 -13.30 13.89
C SER A 387 -27.64 -12.40 12.67
N ARG A 388 -28.49 -11.38 12.69
CA ARG A 388 -28.50 -10.34 11.67
C ARG A 388 -27.47 -9.25 12.02
N ILE A 389 -26.67 -8.87 11.04
CA ILE A 389 -25.61 -7.85 11.19
C ILE A 389 -26.01 -6.63 10.38
N TYR A 390 -25.95 -5.47 11.02
CA TYR A 390 -26.27 -4.19 10.41
C TYR A 390 -24.99 -3.40 10.18
N PHE A 391 -25.04 -2.44 9.27
CA PHE A 391 -23.91 -1.59 8.97
C PHE A 391 -24.28 -0.12 9.11
N VAL A 392 -23.36 0.68 9.64
CA VAL A 392 -23.55 2.11 9.83
C VAL A 392 -22.47 2.83 9.05
N PHE A 393 -22.87 3.83 8.27
CA PHE A 393 -21.94 4.73 7.61
C PHE A 393 -21.15 5.57 8.63
N SER A 394 -19.83 5.57 8.49
CA SER A 394 -18.90 6.27 9.37
C SER A 394 -18.41 7.60 8.79
N SER A 395 -17.73 7.54 7.64
CA SER A 395 -17.06 8.65 6.98
C SER A 395 -16.84 8.37 5.48
N LEU A 396 -16.71 9.45 4.71
CA LEU A 396 -16.33 9.44 3.30
C LEU A 396 -15.02 10.21 3.15
N SER A 397 -13.91 9.47 3.00
CA SER A 397 -12.57 10.04 2.80
C SER A 397 -12.31 10.32 1.32
N GLY A 398 -11.45 11.30 1.06
CA GLY A 398 -10.91 11.65 -0.25
C GLY A 398 -9.94 12.80 -0.08
N ASP A 399 -9.16 13.10 -1.11
CA ASP A 399 -8.33 14.31 -1.10
C ASP A 399 -9.22 15.57 -0.96
N ASN A 400 -8.60 16.74 -0.79
CA ASN A 400 -9.39 17.97 -0.60
C ASN A 400 -10.28 18.28 -1.81
N LEU A 401 -9.83 17.98 -3.02
CA LEU A 401 -10.56 18.26 -4.25
C LEU A 401 -11.82 17.38 -4.37
N ALA A 402 -11.65 16.07 -4.20
CA ALA A 402 -12.72 15.08 -4.20
C ALA A 402 -13.69 15.31 -3.05
N SER A 403 -13.20 15.55 -1.84
CA SER A 403 -14.04 15.84 -0.67
C SER A 403 -14.91 17.07 -0.88
N ASN A 404 -14.34 18.17 -1.41
CA ASN A 404 -15.11 19.36 -1.73
C ASN A 404 -16.15 19.09 -2.83
N GLU A 405 -15.78 18.35 -3.88
CA GLU A 405 -16.68 17.96 -4.96
C GLU A 405 -17.90 17.18 -4.45
N LEU A 406 -17.67 16.15 -3.66
CA LEU A 406 -18.70 15.28 -3.09
C LEU A 406 -19.62 16.04 -2.14
N GLY A 407 -19.05 16.92 -1.32
CA GLY A 407 -19.78 17.71 -0.33
C GLY A 407 -20.63 18.84 -0.92
N GLY A 408 -20.53 19.10 -2.23
CA GLY A 408 -21.20 20.23 -2.89
C GLY A 408 -20.49 21.57 -2.69
N PHE A 409 -19.19 21.56 -2.35
CA PHE A 409 -18.37 22.76 -2.17
C PHE A 409 -17.65 23.16 -3.48
N GLN A 410 -17.09 24.37 -3.48
CA GLN A 410 -16.20 24.82 -4.54
C GLN A 410 -14.88 24.05 -4.55
N LYS A 411 -14.38 23.78 -5.75
CA LYS A 411 -13.12 23.09 -6.02
C LYS A 411 -11.93 24.04 -6.21
N ASN A 412 -12.19 25.35 -6.17
CA ASN A 412 -11.15 26.36 -6.24
C ASN A 412 -10.67 26.69 -4.82
N PHE A 413 -9.39 26.47 -4.57
CA PHE A 413 -8.77 26.75 -3.27
C PHE A 413 -8.04 28.09 -3.22
N ASN A 414 -8.00 28.82 -4.35
CA ASN A 414 -7.23 30.05 -4.51
C ASN A 414 -8.11 31.31 -4.55
N SER A 415 -9.40 31.22 -4.21
CA SER A 415 -10.31 32.36 -4.08
C SER A 415 -11.53 32.00 -3.21
N GLY A 416 -12.29 33.01 -2.79
CA GLY A 416 -13.55 32.81 -2.06
C GLY A 416 -13.39 32.00 -0.77
N SER A 417 -14.45 31.30 -0.35
CA SER A 417 -14.40 30.38 0.79
C SER A 417 -13.94 28.99 0.36
N PHE A 418 -12.71 28.63 0.68
CA PHE A 418 -12.09 27.38 0.23
C PHE A 418 -12.21 26.22 1.23
N CYS A 419 -12.49 26.52 2.51
CA CYS A 419 -12.58 25.53 3.57
C CYS A 419 -13.99 24.93 3.70
N ARG A 420 -14.06 23.60 3.81
CA ARG A 420 -15.31 22.85 4.07
C ARG A 420 -15.68 22.77 5.56
N HIS A 421 -14.77 23.15 6.45
CA HIS A 421 -14.95 23.07 7.91
C HIS A 421 -15.27 24.42 8.55
N CYS A 422 -14.80 25.51 7.97
CA CYS A 422 -15.05 26.87 8.45
C CYS A 422 -15.42 27.84 7.31
N PHE A 423 -15.75 29.07 7.67
CA PHE A 423 -16.14 30.15 6.75
C PHE A 423 -14.99 31.09 6.35
N VAL A 424 -13.72 30.67 6.54
CA VAL A 424 -12.58 31.48 6.12
C VAL A 424 -12.64 31.76 4.62
N THR A 425 -12.20 32.95 4.21
CA THR A 425 -12.01 33.30 2.80
C THR A 425 -10.54 33.34 2.47
N TYR A 426 -10.20 33.15 1.19
CA TYR A 426 -8.83 33.19 0.70
C TYR A 426 -8.14 34.51 1.07
N GLU A 427 -8.83 35.65 0.94
CA GLU A 427 -8.33 36.97 1.33
C GLU A 427 -8.04 37.08 2.84
N ARG A 428 -8.87 36.44 3.68
CA ARG A 428 -8.76 36.49 5.15
C ARG A 428 -7.78 35.47 5.73
N ARG A 429 -7.11 34.66 4.91
CA ARG A 429 -6.13 33.66 5.38
C ARG A 429 -4.86 34.28 5.97
N HIS A 430 -4.62 35.57 5.75
CA HIS A 430 -3.45 36.28 6.29
C HIS A 430 -3.71 36.92 7.66
N ILE A 431 -4.86 36.62 8.28
CA ILE A 431 -5.21 37.14 9.59
C ILE A 431 -4.62 36.20 10.66
N PRO A 432 -3.70 36.66 11.53
CA PRO A 432 -3.16 35.85 12.61
C PRO A 432 -4.23 35.38 13.59
N LEU A 433 -4.05 34.19 14.16
CA LEU A 433 -4.97 33.60 15.14
C LEU A 433 -4.44 33.88 16.54
N THR A 434 -4.54 35.13 17.00
CA THR A 434 -4.04 35.55 18.32
C THR A 434 -4.98 35.13 19.46
N ASP A 435 -6.30 35.24 19.28
CA ASP A 435 -7.34 34.76 20.24
C ASP A 435 -8.67 34.34 19.58
N ILE A 436 -8.84 34.61 18.28
CA ILE A 436 -10.07 34.37 17.53
C ILE A 436 -9.87 33.16 16.63
N SER A 437 -10.71 32.14 16.75
CA SER A 437 -10.72 31.02 15.81
C SER A 437 -11.58 31.32 14.58
N PHE A 438 -11.27 30.68 13.45
CA PHE A 438 -12.17 30.68 12.31
C PHE A 438 -13.55 30.13 12.69
N VAL A 439 -14.58 30.79 12.17
CA VAL A 439 -15.98 30.45 12.46
C VAL A 439 -16.31 29.10 11.81
N PRO A 440 -16.62 28.06 12.59
CA PRO A 440 -16.92 26.74 12.05
C PRO A 440 -18.26 26.75 11.32
N ARG A 441 -18.39 25.85 10.34
CA ARG A 441 -19.67 25.55 9.70
C ARG A 441 -20.52 24.69 10.63
N THR A 442 -21.81 24.96 10.66
CA THR A 442 -22.82 24.11 11.33
C THR A 442 -23.78 23.55 10.30
N ARG A 443 -24.42 22.41 10.60
CA ARG A 443 -25.44 21.79 9.72
C ARG A 443 -26.50 22.81 9.29
N LEU A 444 -27.14 23.44 10.28
CA LEU A 444 -28.18 24.45 10.06
C LEU A 444 -27.74 25.58 9.13
N LYS A 445 -26.57 26.18 9.37
CA LYS A 445 -26.07 27.28 8.52
C LYS A 445 -25.73 26.79 7.11
N HIS A 446 -25.16 25.59 7.00
CA HIS A 446 -24.82 25.01 5.71
C HIS A 446 -26.07 24.71 4.88
N ASP A 447 -27.10 24.11 5.48
CA ASP A 447 -28.36 23.78 4.80
C ASP A 447 -29.09 25.03 4.31
N LEU A 448 -29.08 26.11 5.10
CA LEU A 448 -29.61 27.41 4.69
C LEU A 448 -28.89 27.94 3.44
N ILE A 449 -27.56 27.85 3.41
CA ILE A 449 -26.75 28.29 2.26
C ILE A 449 -27.03 27.41 1.04
N VAL A 450 -27.10 26.08 1.21
CA VAL A 450 -27.43 25.16 0.13
C VAL A 450 -28.78 25.51 -0.48
N ASN A 451 -29.82 25.71 0.34
CA ASN A 451 -31.15 26.09 -0.11
C ASN A 451 -31.15 27.44 -0.86
N GLN A 452 -30.36 28.42 -0.40
CA GLN A 452 -30.21 29.69 -1.11
C GLN A 452 -29.57 29.52 -2.49
N VAL A 453 -28.50 28.72 -2.60
CA VAL A 453 -27.84 28.44 -3.88
C VAL A 453 -28.80 27.79 -4.87
N ILE A 454 -29.62 26.84 -4.40
CA ILE A 454 -30.58 26.14 -5.26
C ILE A 454 -31.74 27.03 -5.67
N ALA A 455 -32.20 27.92 -4.78
CA ALA A 455 -33.27 28.86 -5.08
C ALA A 455 -32.83 29.94 -6.09
N ASN A 456 -31.57 30.36 -6.04
CA ASN A 456 -31.07 31.45 -6.88
C ASN A 456 -30.64 31.01 -8.28
N ASP A 457 -30.32 29.72 -8.51
CA ASP A 457 -29.95 29.05 -9.79
C ASP A 457 -29.17 29.91 -10.82
N ASP A 458 -28.38 30.86 -10.35
CA ASP A 458 -27.55 31.77 -11.15
C ASP A 458 -26.15 31.20 -11.40
N GLY A 459 -25.89 30.00 -10.89
CA GLY A 459 -24.63 29.29 -10.99
C GLY A 459 -23.52 29.83 -10.07
N HIS A 460 -23.82 30.80 -9.20
CA HIS A 460 -22.84 31.38 -8.29
C HIS A 460 -22.81 30.67 -6.94
N ALA A 461 -21.60 30.36 -6.48
CA ALA A 461 -21.43 29.77 -5.17
C ALA A 461 -21.64 30.80 -4.06
N ILE A 462 -22.37 30.41 -3.01
CA ILE A 462 -22.55 31.20 -1.80
C ILE A 462 -21.68 30.60 -0.70
N CYS A 463 -20.77 31.39 -0.11
CA CYS A 463 -19.86 30.94 0.93
C CYS A 463 -19.13 29.63 0.59
N GLY A 464 -18.69 29.47 -0.67
CA GLY A 464 -17.97 28.29 -1.13
C GLY A 464 -18.83 27.04 -1.38
N VAL A 465 -20.15 27.18 -1.44
CA VAL A 465 -21.10 26.08 -1.68
C VAL A 465 -21.72 26.20 -3.07
N ASN A 466 -21.70 25.12 -3.86
CA ASN A 466 -22.27 25.02 -5.20
C ASN A 466 -23.65 24.33 -5.21
N GLY A 467 -24.04 23.63 -4.14
CA GLY A 467 -25.33 22.96 -4.05
C GLY A 467 -25.30 21.77 -3.10
N TYR A 468 -26.24 20.84 -3.29
CA TYR A 468 -26.31 19.63 -2.49
C TYR A 468 -25.09 18.71 -2.65
N SER A 469 -24.79 17.96 -1.60
CA SER A 469 -23.89 16.81 -1.67
C SER A 469 -24.42 15.71 -2.58
N TRP A 470 -23.49 14.94 -3.15
CA TRP A 470 -23.76 13.77 -3.97
C TRP A 470 -24.35 12.61 -3.15
N PHE A 471 -24.05 12.57 -1.85
CA PHE A 471 -24.52 11.54 -0.91
C PHE A 471 -25.59 12.08 0.06
N ARG A 472 -26.32 13.14 -0.30
CA ARG A 472 -27.33 13.76 0.58
C ARG A 472 -28.42 12.79 1.07
N ASP A 473 -28.71 11.74 0.28
CA ASP A 473 -29.76 10.76 0.55
C ASP A 473 -29.23 9.52 1.33
N LEU A 474 -27.93 9.48 1.65
CA LEU A 474 -27.32 8.42 2.47
C LEU A 474 -27.64 8.64 3.95
N ILE A 475 -28.20 7.61 4.60
CA ILE A 475 -28.56 7.69 6.02
C ILE A 475 -27.29 7.90 6.86
N GLY A 476 -27.32 8.95 7.69
CA GLY A 476 -26.18 9.32 8.54
C GLY A 476 -25.11 10.16 7.86
N PHE A 477 -25.28 10.51 6.57
CA PHE A 477 -24.39 11.43 5.86
C PHE A 477 -24.82 12.89 6.04
N HIS A 478 -23.84 13.77 6.23
CA HIS A 478 -23.99 15.21 6.03
C HIS A 478 -22.63 15.81 5.64
N SER A 479 -22.58 16.74 4.68
CA SER A 479 -21.32 17.34 4.20
C SER A 479 -20.42 17.91 5.30
N ILE A 480 -21.02 18.43 6.38
CA ILE A 480 -20.30 19.01 7.50
C ILE A 480 -19.76 17.91 8.41
N ASP A 481 -20.41 16.75 8.52
CA ASP A 481 -20.11 15.74 9.55
C ASP A 481 -19.50 14.44 9.03
N SER A 482 -19.35 14.31 7.71
CA SER A 482 -18.99 13.04 7.08
C SER A 482 -17.73 13.10 6.19
N LEU A 483 -17.10 14.27 6.05
CA LEU A 483 -15.96 14.52 5.14
C LEU A 483 -14.70 14.95 5.90
N PRO A 484 -13.97 14.02 6.56
CA PRO A 484 -12.80 14.35 7.36
C PRO A 484 -11.66 15.02 6.54
N PRO A 485 -10.74 15.77 7.18
CA PRO A 485 -9.46 16.16 6.59
C PRO A 485 -8.62 14.94 6.18
N ASP A 486 -7.75 15.11 5.19
CA ASP A 486 -6.84 14.06 4.77
C ASP A 486 -5.42 14.32 5.25
N LEU A 487 -5.02 13.56 6.27
CA LEU A 487 -3.72 13.66 6.90
C LEU A 487 -2.56 13.61 5.89
N MET A 488 -2.58 12.70 4.93
CA MET A 488 -1.47 12.49 4.01
C MET A 488 -1.27 13.71 3.11
N HIS A 489 -2.34 14.16 2.45
CA HIS A 489 -2.27 15.27 1.50
C HIS A 489 -2.02 16.61 2.18
N ASP A 490 -2.57 16.83 3.38
CA ASP A 490 -2.41 18.08 4.13
C ASP A 490 -1.02 18.20 4.74
N THR A 491 -0.45 17.10 5.24
CA THR A 491 0.85 17.09 5.92
C THR A 491 1.99 16.63 5.01
N ALA A 492 2.14 15.33 4.77
CA ALA A 492 3.26 14.72 4.06
C ALA A 492 3.43 15.24 2.61
N GLU A 493 2.34 15.52 1.90
CA GLU A 493 2.38 16.15 0.57
C GLU A 493 2.08 17.67 0.58
N GLY A 494 1.91 18.25 1.76
CA GLY A 494 1.52 19.63 1.95
C GLY A 494 2.54 20.38 2.76
N VAL A 495 2.22 20.57 4.04
CA VAL A 495 2.96 21.49 4.91
C VAL A 495 4.37 20.97 5.27
N CYS A 496 4.58 19.66 5.41
CA CYS A 496 5.90 19.11 5.75
C CYS A 496 6.99 19.46 4.72
N PRO A 497 6.84 19.16 3.41
CA PRO A 497 7.85 19.51 2.42
C PRO A 497 7.98 21.03 2.22
N LEU A 498 6.92 21.81 2.48
CA LEU A 498 6.97 23.27 2.46
C LEU A 498 7.97 23.80 3.49
N ILE A 499 7.86 23.34 4.74
CA ILE A 499 8.78 23.75 5.82
C ILE A 499 10.21 23.30 5.56
N ILE A 500 10.42 22.05 5.12
CA ILE A 500 11.77 21.57 4.77
C ILE A 500 12.38 22.45 3.68
N CYS A 501 11.61 22.82 2.66
CA CYS A 501 12.10 23.67 1.58
C CYS A 501 12.48 25.07 2.09
N ALA A 502 11.69 25.65 3.00
CA ALA A 502 11.99 26.95 3.61
C ALA A 502 13.31 26.92 4.40
N LEU A 503 13.51 25.91 5.25
CA LEU A 503 14.74 25.75 6.04
C LEU A 503 15.98 25.59 5.16
N LEU A 504 15.90 24.74 4.13
CA LEU A 504 17.04 24.52 3.24
C LEU A 504 17.34 25.74 2.38
N LYS A 505 16.34 26.54 2.01
CA LYS A 505 16.55 27.83 1.33
C LYS A 505 17.22 28.82 2.26
N GLU A 506 16.77 28.93 3.51
CA GLU A 506 17.39 29.77 4.53
C GLU A 506 18.87 29.40 4.71
N ALA A 507 19.19 28.11 4.88
CA ALA A 507 20.55 27.62 5.05
C ALA A 507 21.46 28.02 3.87
N VAL A 508 20.94 28.01 2.64
CA VAL A 508 21.69 28.41 1.44
C VAL A 508 21.84 29.93 1.36
N GLN A 509 20.78 30.69 1.67
CA GLN A 509 20.79 32.15 1.65
C GLN A 509 21.76 32.74 2.68
N GLN A 510 21.86 32.11 3.86
CA GLN A 510 22.79 32.49 4.93
C GLN A 510 24.19 31.91 4.74
N HIS A 511 24.46 31.23 3.63
CA HIS A 511 25.75 30.59 3.33
C HIS A 511 26.20 29.53 4.37
N ILE A 512 25.27 28.97 5.15
CA ILE A 512 25.51 27.87 6.10
C ILE A 512 25.76 26.57 5.32
N LEU A 513 24.98 26.32 4.25
CA LEU A 513 25.14 25.18 3.36
C LEU A 513 25.16 25.59 1.88
N THR A 514 25.78 24.75 1.05
CA THR A 514 25.65 24.82 -0.40
C THR A 514 24.64 23.78 -0.91
N TYR A 515 24.07 24.00 -2.10
CA TYR A 515 23.23 23.00 -2.75
C TYR A 515 23.92 21.64 -2.88
N ALA A 516 25.21 21.63 -3.23
CA ALA A 516 26.00 20.41 -3.33
C ALA A 516 26.12 19.69 -1.98
N LYS A 517 26.23 20.43 -0.87
CA LYS A 517 26.31 19.83 0.47
C LYS A 517 24.97 19.24 0.90
N ILE A 518 23.85 19.87 0.55
CA ILE A 518 22.50 19.34 0.79
C ILE A 518 22.29 18.02 0.05
N GLU A 519 22.62 17.98 -1.25
CA GLU A 519 22.52 16.76 -2.06
C GLU A 519 23.45 15.65 -1.54
N GLN A 520 24.68 16.01 -1.17
CA GLN A 520 25.62 15.06 -0.55
C GLN A 520 25.05 14.45 0.73
N ARG A 521 24.57 15.28 1.68
CA ARG A 521 24.05 14.79 2.97
C ARG A 521 22.84 13.87 2.79
N THR A 522 21.89 14.28 1.96
CA THR A 522 20.66 13.50 1.73
C THR A 522 20.92 12.19 0.97
N SER A 523 21.90 12.17 0.08
CA SER A 523 22.29 10.94 -0.63
C SER A 523 23.07 9.95 0.25
N SER A 524 24.00 10.45 1.07
CA SER A 524 24.91 9.62 1.88
C SER A 524 24.39 9.26 3.27
N PHE A 525 23.27 9.83 3.72
CA PHE A 525 22.70 9.51 5.02
C PHE A 525 22.32 8.02 5.12
N ASN A 526 22.66 7.40 6.26
CA ASN A 526 22.30 6.02 6.56
C ASN A 526 20.94 5.99 7.26
N PHE A 527 19.89 5.64 6.51
CA PHE A 527 18.52 5.65 7.02
C PHE A 527 18.24 4.54 8.04
N GLY A 528 19.08 3.52 8.19
CA GLY A 528 18.72 2.33 8.97
C GLY A 528 17.79 1.41 8.18
N PHE A 529 17.45 0.26 8.75
CA PHE A 529 16.75 -0.80 8.02
C PHE A 529 15.28 -0.44 7.78
N TYR A 530 14.56 0.00 8.81
CA TYR A 530 13.13 0.25 8.73
C TYR A 530 12.81 1.50 7.90
N ASP A 531 13.64 2.53 8.01
CA ASP A 531 13.44 3.78 7.29
C ASP A 531 14.00 3.75 5.85
N SER A 532 14.86 2.78 5.50
CA SER A 532 15.41 2.64 4.14
C SER A 532 14.33 2.44 3.07
N SER A 533 13.24 1.74 3.41
CA SER A 533 12.08 1.55 2.52
C SER A 533 11.43 2.88 2.10
N ASN A 534 11.58 3.92 2.92
CA ASN A 534 11.06 5.27 2.69
C ASN A 534 12.18 6.29 2.52
N LYS A 535 13.38 5.87 2.09
CA LYS A 535 14.48 6.79 1.82
C LYS A 535 14.07 7.82 0.75
N PRO A 536 14.14 9.13 1.04
CA PRO A 536 13.84 10.17 0.06
C PRO A 536 14.90 10.23 -1.05
N PRO A 537 14.53 10.64 -2.27
CA PRO A 537 15.50 10.93 -3.31
C PRO A 537 16.41 12.10 -2.89
N PRO A 538 17.66 12.17 -3.42
CA PRO A 538 18.56 13.28 -3.12
C PRO A 538 17.94 14.64 -3.46
N ILE A 539 18.12 15.62 -2.57
CA ILE A 539 17.56 16.97 -2.76
C ILE A 539 18.51 17.77 -3.65
N LYS A 540 18.08 17.97 -4.91
CA LYS A 540 18.81 18.75 -5.92
C LYS A 540 18.45 20.23 -5.85
N LYS A 541 19.33 21.09 -6.39
CA LYS A 541 19.10 22.54 -6.52
C LYS A 541 17.74 22.89 -7.12
N GLN A 542 17.34 22.20 -8.19
CA GLN A 542 16.08 22.42 -8.90
C GLN A 542 14.84 22.26 -8.00
N HIS A 543 14.90 21.34 -7.02
CA HIS A 543 13.79 21.10 -6.10
C HIS A 543 13.56 22.32 -5.20
N LEU A 544 14.65 22.95 -4.73
CA LEU A 544 14.57 24.15 -3.92
C LEU A 544 14.22 25.37 -4.75
N SER A 545 14.78 25.53 -5.96
CA SER A 545 14.41 26.60 -6.89
C SER A 545 12.90 26.60 -7.20
N ASN A 546 12.33 25.42 -7.43
CA ASN A 546 10.91 25.26 -7.77
C ASN A 546 9.98 25.17 -6.54
N SER A 547 10.54 25.27 -5.32
CA SER A 547 9.78 25.09 -4.06
C SER A 547 9.03 23.76 -3.98
N HIS A 548 9.60 22.70 -4.56
CA HIS A 548 8.96 21.40 -4.69
C HIS A 548 9.96 20.28 -4.41
N ILE A 549 9.76 19.59 -3.30
CA ILE A 549 10.52 18.39 -2.93
C ILE A 549 9.88 17.17 -3.59
N THR A 550 10.68 16.41 -4.35
CA THR A 550 10.24 15.18 -5.01
C THR A 550 10.20 14.00 -4.04
N GLY A 551 9.39 12.98 -4.36
CA GLY A 551 9.21 11.77 -3.55
C GLY A 551 7.75 11.50 -3.19
N SER A 552 7.47 10.25 -2.79
CA SER A 552 6.17 9.83 -2.26
C SER A 552 5.86 10.50 -0.92
N ALA A 553 4.60 10.43 -0.48
CA ALA A 553 4.20 10.94 0.84
C ALA A 553 5.05 10.34 1.97
N SER A 554 5.26 9.02 1.97
CA SER A 554 6.08 8.34 2.99
C SER A 554 7.54 8.79 2.96
N GLN A 555 8.12 9.01 1.78
CA GLN A 555 9.48 9.53 1.64
C GLN A 555 9.62 10.96 2.17
N LYS A 556 8.66 11.83 1.86
CA LYS A 556 8.63 13.21 2.37
C LYS A 556 8.46 13.26 3.89
N LEU A 557 7.63 12.37 4.45
CA LEU A 557 7.45 12.25 5.90
C LEU A 557 8.71 11.70 6.59
N CYS A 558 9.39 10.72 5.99
CA CYS A 558 10.68 10.21 6.46
C CYS A 558 11.74 11.32 6.49
N LEU A 559 11.85 12.09 5.40
CA LEU A 559 12.72 13.27 5.34
C LEU A 559 12.37 14.29 6.41
N PHE A 560 11.08 14.60 6.62
CA PHE A 560 10.64 15.54 7.63
C PHE A 560 10.99 15.06 9.04
N ARG A 561 10.72 13.80 9.36
CA ARG A 561 11.00 13.20 10.67
C ARG A 561 12.51 13.23 10.97
N LEU A 562 13.35 12.88 10.00
CA LEU A 562 14.80 12.75 10.19
C LEU A 562 15.58 14.03 9.85
N PHE A 563 14.90 15.11 9.45
CA PHE A 563 15.54 16.37 9.06
C PHE A 563 16.55 16.86 10.12
N PRO A 564 16.20 16.92 11.42
CA PRO A 564 17.13 17.40 12.45
C PRO A 564 18.35 16.49 12.62
N ILE A 565 18.22 15.19 12.39
CA ILE A 565 19.35 14.24 12.49
C ILE A 565 20.28 14.41 11.28
N ILE A 566 19.72 14.53 10.07
CA ILE A 566 20.49 14.73 8.83
C ILE A 566 21.26 16.06 8.86
N PHE A 567 20.68 17.09 9.49
CA PHE A 567 21.20 18.46 9.52
C PHE A 567 21.54 18.95 10.94
N HIS A 568 21.86 18.03 11.86
CA HIS A 568 22.06 18.29 13.30
C HIS A 568 23.01 19.44 13.63
N ASP A 569 24.06 19.65 12.84
CA ASP A 569 25.09 20.67 13.07
C ASP A 569 24.66 22.09 12.66
N ILE A 570 23.51 22.23 11.98
CA ILE A 570 23.04 23.53 11.48
C ILE A 570 21.69 23.98 12.05
N VAL A 571 20.94 23.11 12.75
CA VAL A 571 19.58 23.43 13.21
C VAL A 571 19.52 24.70 14.04
N ASP A 572 20.54 24.94 14.88
CA ASP A 572 20.66 26.11 15.76
C ASP A 572 20.93 27.42 15.03
N GLN A 573 21.36 27.34 13.77
CA GLN A 573 21.70 28.50 12.95
C GLN A 573 20.49 28.97 12.12
N LEU A 574 19.39 28.20 12.09
CA LEU A 574 18.22 28.48 11.27
C LEU A 574 17.13 29.19 12.09
N SER A 575 16.83 30.44 11.72
CA SER A 575 15.80 31.24 12.37
C SER A 575 14.39 30.68 12.14
N LEU A 576 14.16 29.99 11.01
CA LEU A 576 12.87 29.38 10.72
C LEU A 576 12.66 28.01 11.42
N PHE A 577 13.66 27.51 12.16
CA PHE A 577 13.58 26.17 12.76
C PHE A 577 12.44 26.04 13.78
N GLN A 578 12.01 27.12 14.42
CA GLN A 578 10.85 27.11 15.31
C GLN A 578 9.56 26.67 14.59
N LEU A 579 9.37 27.00 13.31
CA LEU A 579 8.24 26.51 12.52
C LEU A 579 8.27 24.98 12.39
N TYR A 580 9.47 24.42 12.23
CA TYR A 580 9.66 22.97 12.20
C TYR A 580 9.33 22.33 13.54
N THR A 581 9.85 22.86 14.65
CA THR A 581 9.61 22.29 15.98
C THR A 581 8.11 22.21 16.30
N ILE A 582 7.37 23.30 16.10
CA ILE A 582 5.93 23.33 16.38
C ILE A 582 5.17 22.41 15.42
N LEU A 583 5.51 22.41 14.13
CA LEU A 583 4.89 21.49 13.17
C LEU A 583 5.20 20.04 13.54
N ARG A 584 6.43 19.73 13.96
CA ARG A 584 6.87 18.39 14.31
C ARG A 584 6.09 17.84 15.49
N GLU A 585 5.81 18.70 16.46
CA GLU A 585 4.94 18.37 17.59
C GLU A 585 3.49 18.13 17.16
N ILE A 586 2.91 19.01 16.33
CA ILE A 586 1.58 18.81 15.75
C ILE A 586 1.51 17.45 15.04
N ILE A 587 2.47 17.15 14.17
CA ILE A 587 2.55 15.87 13.43
C ILE A 587 2.60 14.67 14.38
N SER A 588 3.25 14.80 15.54
CA SER A 588 3.30 13.72 16.54
C SER A 588 1.91 13.34 17.07
N TYR A 589 1.02 14.32 17.25
CA TYR A 589 -0.37 14.08 17.62
C TYR A 589 -1.20 13.54 16.45
N LEU A 590 -1.03 14.09 15.25
CA LEU A 590 -1.88 13.73 14.10
C LEU A 590 -1.65 12.30 13.60
N TYR A 591 -0.41 11.79 13.69
CA TYR A 591 -0.05 10.43 13.30
C TYR A 591 -0.21 9.40 14.43
N GLY A 592 -0.61 9.82 15.63
CA GLY A 592 -0.82 8.92 16.77
C GLY A 592 -1.89 7.85 16.51
N THR A 593 -1.66 6.65 17.03
CA THR A 593 -2.62 5.53 17.04
C THR A 593 -3.60 5.61 18.22
N SER A 594 -3.47 6.65 19.03
CA SER A 594 -4.36 7.02 20.12
C SER A 594 -4.14 8.49 20.47
N ILE A 595 -5.14 9.14 21.08
CA ILE A 595 -5.01 10.52 21.57
C ILE A 595 -5.96 10.76 22.76
N ARG A 596 -5.51 11.56 23.72
CA ARG A 596 -6.35 12.00 24.85
C ARG A 596 -7.08 13.29 24.50
N LYS A 597 -8.39 13.36 24.77
CA LYS A 597 -9.22 14.56 24.54
C LYS A 597 -8.71 15.78 25.31
N VAL A 598 -8.12 15.55 26.47
CA VAL A 598 -7.51 16.62 27.30
C VAL A 598 -6.34 17.32 26.60
N TRP A 599 -5.73 16.72 25.57
CA TRP A 599 -4.65 17.32 24.78
C TRP A 599 -5.16 18.20 23.64
N LEU A 600 -6.44 18.10 23.25
CA LEU A 600 -6.97 18.86 22.10
C LEU A 600 -6.86 20.39 22.27
N PRO A 601 -7.08 20.98 23.46
CA PRO A 601 -6.86 22.42 23.65
C PRO A 601 -5.39 22.83 23.45
N TYR A 602 -4.45 22.00 23.88
CA TYR A 602 -3.02 22.25 23.67
C TYR A 602 -2.64 22.15 22.20
N LEU A 603 -3.12 21.10 21.51
CA LEU A 603 -2.94 20.94 20.07
C LEU A 603 -3.55 22.12 19.28
N ASP A 604 -4.71 22.65 19.70
CA ASP A 604 -5.29 23.86 19.10
C ASP A 604 -4.40 25.09 19.28
N GLY A 605 -3.78 25.25 20.46
CA GLY A 605 -2.78 26.28 20.73
C GLY A 605 -1.57 26.15 19.80
N LEU A 606 -1.00 24.95 19.65
CA LEU A 606 0.12 24.69 18.74
C LEU A 606 -0.24 25.02 17.29
N CYS A 607 -1.41 24.58 16.81
CA CYS A 607 -1.85 24.87 15.44
C CYS A 607 -2.02 26.38 15.19
N LYS A 608 -2.56 27.14 16.15
CA LYS A 608 -2.70 28.60 16.05
C LYS A 608 -1.35 29.32 16.09
N GLN A 609 -0.44 28.85 16.93
CA GLN A 609 0.92 29.37 17.01
C GLN A 609 1.68 29.14 15.70
N PHE A 610 1.65 27.90 15.19
CA PHE A 610 2.23 27.56 13.89
C PHE A 610 1.68 28.45 12.77
N TYR A 611 0.36 28.60 12.70
CA TYR A 611 -0.29 29.43 11.68
C TYR A 611 0.12 30.90 11.76
N SER A 612 0.23 31.45 12.98
CA SER A 612 0.65 32.83 13.19
C SER A 612 2.11 33.06 12.79
N LEU A 613 3.01 32.13 13.11
CA LEU A 613 4.41 32.19 12.67
C LEU A 613 4.55 32.01 11.15
N MET A 614 3.69 31.21 10.52
CA MET A 614 3.64 31.09 9.06
C MET A 614 3.27 32.43 8.41
N ILE A 615 2.34 33.19 8.98
CA ILE A 615 1.98 34.53 8.50
C ILE A 615 3.13 35.51 8.74
N GLU A 616 3.77 35.45 9.91
CA GLU A 616 4.86 36.37 10.28
C GLU A 616 6.11 36.17 9.42
N HIS A 617 6.57 34.93 9.27
CA HIS A 617 7.86 34.64 8.63
C HIS A 617 7.75 34.20 7.17
N LEU A 618 6.63 33.61 6.76
CA LEU A 618 6.43 33.05 5.42
C LEU A 618 5.05 33.44 4.81
N PRO A 619 4.65 34.73 4.78
CA PRO A 619 3.31 35.16 4.40
C PRO A 619 2.87 34.68 3.01
N ASP A 620 3.78 34.66 2.03
CA ASP A 620 3.49 34.20 0.67
C ASP A 620 3.25 32.68 0.58
N SER A 621 3.65 31.93 1.62
CA SER A 621 3.51 30.47 1.69
C SER A 621 2.34 30.02 2.57
N VAL A 622 1.47 30.93 3.02
CA VAL A 622 0.23 30.60 3.73
C VAL A 622 -0.80 30.06 2.74
N THR A 623 -0.70 28.77 2.45
CA THR A 623 -1.58 28.04 1.53
C THR A 623 -2.84 27.52 2.25
N PRO A 624 -3.88 27.10 1.50
CA PRO A 624 -5.03 26.39 2.06
C PRO A 624 -4.65 25.18 2.94
N LYS A 625 -3.61 24.43 2.57
CA LYS A 625 -3.13 23.29 3.37
C LYS A 625 -2.57 23.73 4.73
N VAL A 626 -1.88 24.88 4.79
CA VAL A 626 -1.44 25.49 6.06
C VAL A 626 -2.63 25.83 6.94
N HIS A 627 -3.72 26.35 6.35
CA HIS A 627 -4.96 26.57 7.09
C HIS A 627 -5.61 25.27 7.57
N PHE A 628 -5.62 24.19 6.77
CA PHE A 628 -6.23 22.91 7.19
C PHE A 628 -5.57 22.30 8.44
N ILE A 629 -4.29 22.58 8.71
CA ILE A 629 -3.64 22.21 9.98
C ILE A 629 -4.43 22.74 11.20
N THR A 630 -5.00 23.95 11.09
CA THR A 630 -5.78 24.58 12.17
C THR A 630 -7.14 23.91 12.43
N GLU A 631 -7.61 23.05 11.52
CA GLU A 631 -8.90 22.36 11.66
C GLU A 631 -8.77 20.99 12.36
N TYR A 632 -7.57 20.44 12.50
CA TYR A 632 -7.38 19.11 13.09
C TYR A 632 -7.85 18.97 14.54
N PRO A 633 -7.63 19.93 15.47
CA PRO A 633 -8.08 19.77 16.86
C PRO A 633 -9.60 19.49 16.94
N ARG A 634 -10.40 20.26 16.20
CA ARG A 634 -11.85 20.06 16.09
C ARG A 634 -12.21 18.81 15.31
N SER A 635 -11.45 18.52 14.26
CA SER A 635 -11.67 17.34 13.42
C SER A 635 -11.44 16.04 14.18
N ILE A 636 -10.49 15.99 15.12
CA ILE A 636 -10.24 14.80 15.95
C ILE A 636 -11.43 14.49 16.84
N GLU A 637 -12.00 15.51 17.49
CA GLU A 637 -13.20 15.34 18.30
C GLU A 637 -14.39 14.83 17.47
N LYS A 638 -14.46 15.27 16.22
CA LYS A 638 -15.58 15.03 15.32
C LYS A 638 -15.51 13.68 14.60
N TYR A 639 -14.38 13.40 13.97
CA TYR A 639 -14.14 12.27 13.06
C TYR A 639 -13.20 11.21 13.62
N GLY A 640 -12.50 11.51 14.72
CA GLY A 640 -11.52 10.60 15.33
C GLY A 640 -10.10 10.82 14.87
N LEU A 641 -9.29 9.79 15.10
CA LEU A 641 -7.87 9.83 14.82
C LEU A 641 -7.62 10.17 13.33
N PRO A 642 -6.76 11.16 13.02
CA PRO A 642 -6.52 11.57 11.63
C PRO A 642 -5.91 10.44 10.80
N ILE A 643 -5.07 9.60 11.41
CA ILE A 643 -4.44 8.46 10.73
C ILE A 643 -5.47 7.41 10.23
N LEU A 644 -6.60 7.24 10.93
CA LEU A 644 -7.71 6.39 10.48
C LEU A 644 -8.48 6.99 9.31
N ASN A 645 -8.31 8.29 9.08
CA ASN A 645 -8.95 9.07 8.04
C ASN A 645 -8.05 9.42 6.85
N SER A 646 -6.77 9.04 6.93
CA SER A 646 -5.77 9.21 5.88
C SER A 646 -6.10 8.42 4.61
N CYS A 647 -5.82 9.01 3.45
CA CYS A 647 -6.07 8.39 2.15
C CYS A 647 -4.94 7.45 1.68
N ILE A 648 -3.81 7.38 2.40
CA ILE A 648 -2.59 6.69 1.95
C ILE A 648 -2.79 5.21 1.54
N ARG A 649 -3.66 4.46 2.24
CA ARG A 649 -3.91 3.05 1.91
C ARG A 649 -4.84 2.88 0.71
N PHE A 650 -5.71 3.86 0.46
CA PHE A 650 -6.56 3.87 -0.72
C PHE A 650 -5.77 4.26 -1.97
N GLU A 651 -4.80 5.17 -1.85
CA GLU A 651 -3.81 5.44 -2.92
C GLU A 651 -2.98 4.20 -3.26
N ALA A 652 -2.54 3.44 -2.26
CA ALA A 652 -1.87 2.15 -2.48
C ALA A 652 -2.79 1.15 -3.23
N LYS A 653 -4.11 1.19 -2.99
CA LYS A 653 -5.08 0.38 -3.75
C LYS A 653 -5.13 0.77 -5.23
N HIS A 654 -4.94 2.04 -5.58
CA HIS A 654 -4.89 2.48 -6.98
C HIS A 654 -3.75 1.83 -7.76
N LEU A 655 -2.61 1.54 -7.11
CA LEU A 655 -1.48 0.87 -7.74
C LEU A 655 -1.86 -0.50 -8.33
N TYR A 656 -2.69 -1.28 -7.63
CA TYR A 656 -3.22 -2.56 -8.16
C TYR A 656 -3.90 -2.37 -9.52
N PHE A 657 -4.77 -1.35 -9.64
CA PHE A 657 -5.50 -1.08 -10.88
C PHE A 657 -4.59 -0.54 -11.98
N LYS A 658 -3.62 0.33 -11.64
CA LYS A 658 -2.60 0.84 -12.58
C LYS A 658 -1.74 -0.29 -13.14
N GLN A 659 -1.21 -1.17 -12.28
CA GLN A 659 -0.41 -2.32 -12.67
C GLN A 659 -1.22 -3.28 -13.55
N LEU A 660 -2.47 -3.58 -13.17
CA LEU A 660 -3.34 -4.46 -13.93
C LEU A 660 -3.65 -3.89 -15.32
N ALA A 661 -3.96 -2.60 -15.43
CA ALA A 661 -4.19 -1.94 -16.72
C ALA A 661 -2.93 -2.00 -17.59
N SER A 662 -1.75 -1.71 -17.00
CA SER A 662 -0.47 -1.74 -17.71
C SER A 662 -0.06 -3.14 -18.17
N ARG A 663 -0.39 -4.20 -17.42
CA ARG A 663 -0.05 -5.59 -17.79
C ARG A 663 -1.03 -6.19 -18.79
N THR A 664 -2.31 -5.82 -18.68
CA THR A 664 -3.36 -6.37 -19.56
C THR A 664 -3.40 -5.67 -20.92
N CYS A 665 -3.00 -4.39 -21.00
CA CYS A 665 -3.00 -3.57 -22.22
C CYS A 665 -4.33 -3.58 -23.00
N ASN A 666 -5.46 -3.89 -22.34
CA ASN A 666 -6.77 -3.99 -22.96
C ASN A 666 -7.65 -2.82 -22.54
N PHE A 667 -7.76 -1.83 -23.43
CA PHE A 667 -8.52 -0.61 -23.20
C PHE A 667 -9.90 -0.57 -23.87
N LYS A 668 -10.43 -1.72 -24.34
CA LYS A 668 -11.79 -1.78 -24.94
C LYS A 668 -12.88 -1.46 -23.93
N ASN A 669 -12.82 -2.10 -22.76
CA ASN A 669 -13.69 -1.80 -21.62
C ASN A 669 -12.88 -1.96 -20.32
N PRO A 670 -12.04 -0.97 -19.97
CA PRO A 670 -11.22 -1.00 -18.76
C PRO A 670 -12.06 -1.18 -17.51
N LEU A 671 -13.22 -0.53 -17.41
CA LEU A 671 -14.08 -0.59 -16.24
C LEU A 671 -14.50 -2.03 -15.93
N LEU A 672 -15.01 -2.76 -16.92
CA LEU A 672 -15.40 -4.16 -16.75
C LEU A 672 -14.20 -5.03 -16.40
N THR A 673 -13.09 -4.90 -17.14
CA THR A 673 -11.90 -5.72 -16.91
C THR A 673 -11.35 -5.52 -15.50
N LEU A 674 -11.17 -4.27 -15.06
CA LEU A 674 -10.63 -3.94 -13.75
C LEU A 674 -11.57 -4.37 -12.61
N SER A 675 -12.87 -4.08 -12.70
CA SER A 675 -13.84 -4.48 -11.67
C SER A 675 -13.95 -6.01 -11.55
N LYS A 676 -13.94 -6.72 -12.68
CA LYS A 676 -14.01 -8.18 -12.72
C LYS A 676 -12.77 -8.84 -12.12
N ARG A 677 -11.59 -8.40 -12.52
CA ARG A 677 -10.30 -8.88 -11.99
C ARG A 677 -10.21 -8.63 -10.49
N HIS A 678 -10.69 -7.48 -10.02
CA HIS A 678 -10.81 -7.20 -8.58
C HIS A 678 -11.72 -8.21 -7.85
N GLN A 679 -12.89 -8.54 -8.41
CA GLN A 679 -13.79 -9.55 -7.84
C GLN A 679 -13.17 -10.95 -7.82
N LEU A 680 -12.42 -11.34 -8.86
CA LEU A 680 -11.69 -12.61 -8.89
C LEU A 680 -10.61 -12.68 -7.80
N ARG A 681 -9.87 -11.59 -7.58
CA ARG A 681 -8.92 -11.49 -6.46
C ARG A 681 -9.62 -11.58 -5.10
N SER A 682 -10.74 -10.88 -4.95
CA SER A 682 -11.50 -10.85 -3.69
C SER A 682 -12.09 -12.23 -3.35
N CYS A 683 -12.62 -12.97 -4.32
CA CYS A 683 -13.19 -14.29 -4.07
C CYS A 683 -12.14 -15.34 -3.70
N LEU A 684 -10.93 -15.25 -4.30
CA LEU A 684 -9.80 -16.09 -3.92
C LEU A 684 -9.46 -15.90 -2.44
N LEU A 685 -9.26 -14.65 -2.03
CA LEU A 685 -8.85 -14.30 -0.66
C LEU A 685 -9.95 -14.60 0.38
N ASN A 686 -11.23 -14.41 0.03
CA ASN A 686 -12.37 -14.75 0.91
C ASN A 686 -12.43 -16.26 1.19
N LYS A 687 -12.17 -17.10 0.18
CA LYS A 687 -12.29 -18.56 0.33
C LYS A 687 -11.20 -19.15 1.21
N SER A 688 -10.00 -18.60 1.13
CA SER A 688 -8.84 -19.07 1.89
C SER A 688 -8.67 -18.39 3.24
N ASN A 689 -9.56 -17.46 3.62
CA ASN A 689 -9.38 -16.53 4.74
C ASN A 689 -7.98 -15.86 4.74
N SER A 690 -7.35 -15.71 3.57
CA SER A 690 -5.94 -15.27 3.45
C SER A 690 -5.70 -13.83 3.88
N TYR A 691 -6.75 -13.08 4.22
CA TYR A 691 -6.60 -11.76 4.83
C TYR A 691 -6.17 -11.83 6.30
N ILE A 692 -6.46 -12.93 7.00
CA ILE A 692 -5.99 -13.16 8.37
C ILE A 692 -4.61 -13.80 8.25
N PRO A 693 -3.51 -13.04 8.44
CA PRO A 693 -2.19 -13.63 8.37
C PRO A 693 -2.05 -14.61 9.54
N SER A 694 -1.24 -15.65 9.36
CA SER A 694 -0.68 -16.36 10.51
C SER A 694 -0.07 -15.32 11.46
N PRO A 695 -0.42 -15.34 12.76
CA PRO A 695 0.07 -14.33 13.70
C PRO A 695 1.60 -14.23 13.72
N LEU A 696 2.28 -15.32 13.37
CA LEU A 696 3.74 -15.37 13.32
C LEU A 696 4.20 -16.24 12.14
N THR A 697 5.10 -15.71 11.32
CA THR A 697 5.85 -16.45 10.30
C THR A 697 7.35 -16.13 10.41
N PHE A 698 8.21 -16.99 9.88
CA PHE A 698 9.66 -16.81 9.95
C PHE A 698 10.33 -17.28 8.65
N ARG A 699 11.45 -16.66 8.27
CA ARG A 699 12.15 -16.99 7.01
C ARG A 699 13.03 -18.24 7.13
N SER A 700 13.93 -18.25 8.11
CA SER A 700 14.90 -19.32 8.31
C SER A 700 15.26 -19.45 9.77
N CYS A 701 15.43 -20.69 10.21
CA CYS A 701 15.81 -21.03 11.58
C CYS A 701 16.90 -22.09 11.59
N LYS A 702 17.85 -21.93 12.51
CA LYS A 702 18.91 -22.91 12.78
C LYS A 702 18.74 -23.42 14.21
N THR A 703 18.92 -24.72 14.40
CA THR A 703 19.00 -25.28 15.74
C THR A 703 20.36 -24.95 16.34
N ILE A 704 20.36 -24.39 17.54
CA ILE A 704 21.57 -24.04 18.29
C ILE A 704 21.53 -24.69 19.66
N ALA A 705 22.69 -25.05 20.21
CA ALA A 705 22.76 -25.50 21.59
C ALA A 705 22.85 -24.28 22.52
N LEU A 706 22.28 -24.37 23.72
CA LEU A 706 22.34 -23.29 24.72
C LEU A 706 23.78 -22.83 24.98
N LYS A 707 24.74 -23.77 25.01
CA LYS A 707 26.17 -23.50 25.20
C LYS A 707 26.81 -22.61 24.12
N ASP A 708 26.20 -22.53 22.94
CA ASP A 708 26.71 -21.75 21.80
C ASP A 708 26.28 -20.27 21.88
N LEU A 709 25.34 -19.93 22.78
CA LEU A 709 24.92 -18.56 23.05
C LEU A 709 25.90 -17.88 24.02
N SER A 710 25.89 -16.55 24.11
CA SER A 710 26.72 -15.82 25.06
C SER A 710 26.33 -16.15 26.51
N LEU A 711 27.29 -16.10 27.45
CA LEU A 711 27.04 -16.39 28.87
C LEU A 711 25.87 -15.55 29.47
N PRO A 712 25.70 -14.26 29.14
CA PRO A 712 24.52 -13.50 29.59
C PRO A 712 23.20 -14.10 29.10
N VAL A 713 23.11 -14.48 27.83
CA VAL A 713 21.91 -15.11 27.25
C VAL A 713 21.66 -16.48 27.91
N GLN A 714 22.71 -17.28 28.12
CA GLN A 714 22.60 -18.56 28.82
C GLN A 714 22.03 -18.40 30.23
N ARG A 715 22.49 -17.42 30.99
CA ARG A 715 21.99 -17.14 32.36
C ARG A 715 20.53 -16.68 32.38
N LEU A 716 20.12 -15.91 31.37
CA LEU A 716 18.74 -15.47 31.22
C LEU A 716 17.81 -16.67 30.92
N LEU A 717 18.26 -17.56 30.03
CA LEU A 717 17.48 -18.71 29.55
C LEU A 717 17.50 -19.92 30.50
N THR A 718 18.55 -20.13 31.28
CA THR A 718 18.65 -21.26 32.24
C THR A 718 17.60 -21.21 33.35
N LYS A 719 16.91 -20.07 33.53
CA LYS A 719 15.73 -19.97 34.41
C LYS A 719 14.48 -20.66 33.83
N SER A 720 14.44 -20.92 32.52
CA SER A 720 13.26 -21.35 31.78
C SER A 720 13.48 -22.58 30.88
N ILE A 721 14.72 -23.08 30.78
CA ILE A 721 15.15 -24.09 29.81
C ILE A 721 16.15 -25.07 30.45
N ASP A 722 15.99 -26.37 30.17
CA ASP A 722 16.96 -27.43 30.47
C ASP A 722 18.00 -27.57 29.34
N GLN A 723 19.21 -28.05 29.64
CA GLN A 723 20.26 -28.22 28.61
C GLN A 723 19.87 -29.11 27.42
N SER A 724 18.84 -29.96 27.58
CA SER A 724 18.32 -30.86 26.55
C SER A 724 17.28 -30.24 25.62
N ASP A 725 16.80 -29.02 25.91
CA ASP A 725 15.76 -28.39 25.11
C ASP A 725 16.29 -27.92 23.75
N HIS A 726 15.49 -28.15 22.70
CA HIS A 726 15.81 -27.67 21.35
C HIS A 726 15.53 -26.17 21.25
N ILE A 727 16.59 -25.37 21.05
CA ILE A 727 16.50 -23.94 20.78
C ILE A 727 16.67 -23.74 19.27
N GLN A 728 15.74 -23.01 18.66
CA GLN A 728 15.90 -22.55 17.28
C GLN A 728 16.14 -21.05 17.28
N GLU A 729 17.19 -20.60 16.60
CA GLU A 729 17.46 -19.19 16.38
C GLU A 729 17.11 -18.82 14.94
N CYS A 730 16.43 -17.69 14.75
CA CYS A 730 15.97 -17.27 13.43
C CYS A 730 16.50 -15.89 13.05
N SER A 731 16.73 -15.71 11.75
CA SER A 731 17.29 -14.47 11.20
C SER A 731 16.29 -13.31 11.26
N SER A 732 15.00 -13.62 11.16
CA SER A 732 13.90 -12.67 11.30
C SER A 732 12.57 -13.38 11.53
N ILE A 733 11.66 -12.66 12.17
CA ILE A 733 10.27 -13.06 12.40
C ILE A 733 9.36 -11.98 11.80
N TYR A 734 8.25 -12.40 11.21
CA TYR A 734 7.13 -11.52 10.90
C TYR A 734 6.03 -11.79 11.91
N TYR A 735 5.78 -10.83 12.80
CA TYR A 735 4.60 -10.83 13.66
C TYR A 735 3.48 -10.10 12.95
N TYR A 736 2.52 -10.85 12.42
CA TYR A 736 1.64 -10.41 11.34
C TYR A 736 2.44 -9.79 10.18
N ASN A 737 2.40 -8.46 10.01
CA ASN A 737 3.12 -7.73 8.97
C ASN A 737 4.32 -6.94 9.52
N ILE A 738 4.64 -7.08 10.81
CA ILE A 738 5.75 -6.38 11.46
C ILE A 738 7.00 -7.24 11.34
N HIS A 739 8.02 -6.75 10.65
CA HIS A 739 9.29 -7.44 10.47
C HIS A 739 10.23 -7.17 11.66
N ILE A 740 10.65 -8.24 12.33
CA ILE A 740 11.52 -8.19 13.50
C ILE A 740 12.82 -8.91 13.15
N ARG A 741 13.94 -8.30 13.47
CA ARG A 741 15.27 -8.84 13.22
C ARG A 741 16.26 -8.36 14.29
N PRO A 742 17.44 -8.99 14.40
CA PRO A 742 18.52 -8.43 15.20
C PRO A 742 18.83 -6.98 14.82
N ASN A 743 19.16 -6.18 15.83
CA ASN A 743 19.33 -4.72 15.84
C ASN A 743 18.05 -3.88 15.74
N ALA A 744 16.86 -4.50 15.67
CA ALA A 744 15.60 -3.76 15.71
C ALA A 744 15.38 -3.12 17.07
N ILE A 745 14.97 -1.85 17.09
CA ILE A 745 14.54 -1.17 18.31
C ILE A 745 13.04 -1.41 18.50
N ILE A 746 12.64 -1.78 19.71
CA ILE A 746 11.25 -1.92 20.14
C ILE A 746 11.00 -1.06 21.39
N ILE A 747 9.75 -0.64 21.57
CA ILE A 747 9.31 0.08 22.77
C ILE A 747 8.64 -0.92 23.70
N ARG A 748 9.30 -1.25 24.81
CA ARG A 748 8.82 -2.28 25.75
C ARG A 748 7.71 -1.75 26.65
N ASP A 749 7.92 -0.60 27.26
CA ASP A 749 6.93 0.05 28.13
C ASP A 749 7.12 1.57 28.06
N LEU A 750 6.18 2.32 28.65
CA LEU A 750 6.32 3.73 28.96
C LEU A 750 6.53 3.87 30.48
N ALA A 751 7.68 4.38 30.88
CA ALA A 751 8.03 4.67 32.25
C ALA A 751 7.34 5.96 32.73
N HIS A 752 6.98 5.98 34.02
CA HIS A 752 6.44 7.13 34.75
C HIS A 752 5.08 7.66 34.24
N THR A 753 4.53 8.66 34.95
CA THR A 753 3.33 9.40 34.54
C THR A 753 3.55 10.25 33.28
N GLU A 754 4.81 10.50 32.91
CA GLU A 754 5.20 11.33 31.77
C GLU A 754 5.31 10.56 30.45
N GLU A 755 5.01 9.25 30.46
CA GLU A 755 4.99 8.38 29.27
C GLU A 755 6.34 8.30 28.53
N ILE A 756 7.46 8.25 29.27
CA ILE A 756 8.82 8.16 28.69
C ILE A 756 9.05 6.75 28.14
N PRO A 757 9.40 6.57 26.87
CA PRO A 757 9.60 5.24 26.31
C PRO A 757 10.82 4.52 26.90
N MET A 758 10.63 3.23 27.21
CA MET A 758 11.70 2.29 27.52
C MET A 758 12.02 1.48 26.27
N PHE A 759 13.21 1.68 25.72
CA PHE A 759 13.62 1.03 24.48
C PHE A 759 14.40 -0.27 24.75
N CYS A 760 14.30 -1.21 23.82
CA CYS A 760 15.16 -2.38 23.80
C CYS A 760 15.64 -2.65 22.36
N GLN A 761 16.88 -3.12 22.21
CA GLN A 761 17.42 -3.58 20.94
C GLN A 761 17.39 -5.10 20.89
N VAL A 762 16.72 -5.66 19.88
CA VAL A 762 16.68 -7.11 19.66
C VAL A 762 18.07 -7.63 19.31
N GLN A 763 18.58 -8.59 20.08
CA GLN A 763 19.86 -9.28 19.82
C GLN A 763 19.64 -10.65 19.16
N HIS A 764 18.71 -11.43 19.70
CA HIS A 764 18.38 -12.77 19.18
C HIS A 764 16.87 -13.00 19.12
N LEU A 765 16.44 -13.81 18.14
CA LEU A 765 15.06 -14.26 18.02
C LEU A 765 15.06 -15.79 18.16
N LEU A 766 14.48 -16.28 19.25
CA LEU A 766 14.57 -17.67 19.65
C LEU A 766 13.18 -18.32 19.71
N ASN A 767 13.07 -19.55 19.22
CA ASN A 767 11.98 -20.47 19.52
C ASN A 767 12.44 -21.42 20.63
N ILE A 768 11.70 -21.41 21.73
CA ILE A 768 11.95 -22.23 22.91
C ILE A 768 10.63 -22.91 23.27
N LYS A 769 10.58 -24.24 23.21
CA LYS A 769 9.36 -25.02 23.52
C LYS A 769 8.12 -24.47 22.78
N GLU A 770 8.28 -24.23 21.48
CA GLU A 770 7.24 -23.69 20.59
C GLU A 770 6.81 -22.23 20.89
N LYS A 771 7.50 -21.54 21.79
CA LYS A 771 7.28 -20.12 22.10
C LYS A 771 8.36 -19.25 21.49
N TRP A 772 7.94 -18.21 20.79
CA TRP A 772 8.84 -17.22 20.20
C TRP A 772 9.13 -16.09 21.18
N VAL A 773 10.42 -15.85 21.42
CA VAL A 773 10.91 -14.77 22.27
C VAL A 773 12.00 -13.96 21.58
N ALA A 774 11.98 -12.65 21.81
CA ALA A 774 13.12 -11.78 21.54
C ALA A 774 14.00 -11.72 22.78
N ILE A 775 15.29 -12.02 22.61
CA ILE A 775 16.30 -11.64 23.58
C ILE A 775 16.78 -10.26 23.17
N ALA A 776 16.54 -9.27 24.03
CA ALA A 776 16.80 -7.88 23.74
C ALA A 776 17.69 -7.26 24.83
N GLU A 777 18.53 -6.33 24.44
CA GLU A 777 19.27 -5.47 25.34
C GLU A 777 18.43 -4.26 25.73
N GLU A 778 18.37 -3.93 27.01
CA GLU A 778 17.71 -2.72 27.49
C GLU A 778 18.56 -1.48 27.17
N LEU A 779 17.88 -0.40 26.78
CA LEU A 779 18.50 0.91 26.59
C LEU A 779 17.94 1.87 27.64
N ASP A 780 18.83 2.62 28.27
CA ASP A 780 18.47 3.70 29.17
C ASP A 780 18.14 4.95 28.35
N THR A 781 16.95 5.52 28.55
CA THR A 781 16.57 6.81 27.97
C THR A 781 17.17 7.93 28.81
N ILE A 782 18.25 8.55 28.31
CA ILE A 782 19.01 9.59 29.02
C ILE A 782 18.22 10.90 29.06
N SER A 783 17.74 11.34 27.90
CA SER A 783 17.03 12.60 27.74
C SER A 783 16.19 12.61 26.45
N PHE A 784 15.28 13.57 26.34
CA PHE A 784 14.66 13.92 25.06
C PHE A 784 15.33 15.20 24.54
N GLU A 785 15.99 15.11 23.38
CA GLU A 785 16.64 16.25 22.75
C GLU A 785 15.64 16.96 21.82
N ASP A 786 15.08 18.07 22.32
CA ASP A 786 14.02 18.85 21.65
C ASP A 786 14.40 19.27 20.23
N LYS A 787 15.67 19.63 19.99
CA LYS A 787 16.12 20.10 18.66
C LYS A 787 16.15 18.97 17.65
N LEU A 788 16.54 17.77 18.09
CA LEU A 788 16.57 16.58 17.24
C LEU A 788 15.21 15.89 17.16
N TRP A 789 14.32 16.22 18.09
CA TRP A 789 13.05 15.53 18.33
C TRP A 789 13.25 14.02 18.52
N SER A 790 14.25 13.67 19.31
CA SER A 790 14.75 12.30 19.47
C SER A 790 15.12 12.01 20.93
N TYR A 791 14.93 10.76 21.33
CA TYR A 791 15.40 10.27 22.62
C TYR A 791 16.87 9.91 22.51
N GLU A 792 17.70 10.51 23.35
CA GLU A 792 19.08 10.06 23.55
C GLU A 792 19.07 8.80 24.42
N VAL A 793 19.79 7.77 23.98
CA VAL A 793 19.80 6.47 24.65
C VAL A 793 21.20 5.92 24.84
N GLU A 794 21.38 5.11 25.88
CA GLU A 794 22.61 4.38 26.16
C GLU A 794 22.36 2.87 26.28
N PHE A 795 23.29 2.08 25.75
CA PHE A 795 23.24 0.62 25.80
C PHE A 795 23.69 0.14 27.19
N THR A 796 22.81 -0.55 27.91
CA THR A 796 23.06 -0.92 29.31
C THR A 796 23.86 -2.22 29.46
N GLY A 797 23.97 -3.03 28.39
CA GLY A 797 24.46 -4.41 28.46
C GLY A 797 23.51 -5.39 29.18
N THR A 798 22.37 -4.92 29.69
CA THR A 798 21.40 -5.76 30.41
C THR A 798 20.48 -6.45 29.42
N LEU A 799 20.44 -7.77 29.45
CA LEU A 799 19.59 -8.57 28.56
C LEU A 799 18.30 -8.99 29.24
N ILE A 800 17.20 -8.91 28.50
CA ILE A 800 15.87 -9.36 28.87
C ILE A 800 15.28 -10.29 27.82
N SER A 801 14.24 -11.03 28.21
CA SER A 801 13.46 -11.89 27.32
C SER A 801 12.05 -11.35 27.22
N ILE A 802 11.58 -11.09 26.01
CA ILE A 802 10.24 -10.57 25.72
C ILE A 802 9.54 -11.55 24.80
N ALA A 803 8.29 -11.90 25.10
CA ALA A 803 7.48 -12.70 24.18
C ALA A 803 7.08 -11.85 22.97
N ILE A 804 7.16 -12.40 21.75
CA ILE A 804 6.96 -11.60 20.53
C ILE A 804 5.59 -10.92 20.46
N ASN A 805 4.57 -11.53 21.06
CA ASN A 805 3.22 -10.97 21.15
C ASN A 805 3.11 -9.74 22.06
N ASP A 806 4.06 -9.55 22.98
CA ASP A 806 4.06 -8.43 23.94
C ASP A 806 4.91 -7.24 23.44
N CYS A 807 5.61 -7.39 22.30
CA CYS A 807 6.54 -6.38 21.79
C CYS A 807 5.86 -5.12 21.20
N PHE A 808 4.55 -5.16 20.91
CA PHE A 808 3.89 -4.19 20.03
C PHE A 808 2.62 -3.56 20.59
N ASP A 809 2.43 -3.64 21.91
CA ASP A 809 1.26 -3.07 22.59
C ASP A 809 1.24 -1.53 22.53
N ILE A 810 2.42 -0.90 22.54
CA ILE A 810 2.56 0.56 22.49
C ILE A 810 2.66 1.09 21.06
N LEU A 811 3.56 0.50 20.28
CA LEU A 811 3.83 0.92 18.91
C LEU A 811 3.91 -0.33 18.01
N PRO A 812 3.02 -0.48 17.02
CA PRO A 812 3.01 -1.65 16.12
C PRO A 812 4.06 -1.51 15.01
N HIS A 813 5.29 -1.12 15.36
CA HIS A 813 6.40 -0.95 14.44
C HIS A 813 7.75 -1.01 15.16
N CYS A 814 8.77 -1.57 14.50
CA CYS A 814 10.15 -1.51 14.96
C CYS A 814 10.80 -0.20 14.50
N LEU A 815 11.82 0.26 15.22
CA LEU A 815 12.52 1.52 14.96
C LEU A 815 14.00 1.28 14.65
N ASP A 816 14.63 2.30 14.09
CA ASP A 816 16.07 2.40 13.90
C ASP A 816 16.71 3.29 14.98
N CYS A 817 18.01 3.11 15.19
CA CYS A 817 18.83 3.94 16.08
C CYS A 817 19.89 4.68 15.25
N TYR A 818 20.05 5.98 15.50
CA TYR A 818 20.94 6.87 14.76
C TYR A 818 22.08 7.36 15.64
N ALA A 819 23.31 7.31 15.14
CA ALA A 819 24.48 7.81 15.86
C ALA A 819 24.84 9.23 15.38
N ILE A 820 25.05 10.14 16.34
CA ILE A 820 25.64 11.47 16.11
C ILE A 820 26.83 11.60 17.06
N GLY A 821 28.04 11.60 16.50
CA GLY A 821 29.26 11.53 17.31
C GLY A 821 29.32 10.22 18.09
N GLN A 822 29.30 10.29 19.43
CA GLN A 822 29.26 9.13 20.33
C GLN A 822 27.86 8.85 20.89
N ALA A 823 26.91 9.77 20.71
CA ALA A 823 25.55 9.65 21.23
C ALA A 823 24.63 8.90 20.25
N HIS A 824 23.65 8.20 20.80
CA HIS A 824 22.68 7.40 20.06
C HIS A 824 21.28 7.95 20.25
N TYR A 825 20.52 8.03 19.16
CA TYR A 825 19.22 8.68 19.11
C TYR A 825 18.16 7.78 18.48
N ILE A 826 17.00 7.70 19.11
CA ILE A 826 15.82 7.04 18.55
C ILE A 826 14.76 8.10 18.26
N ASN A 827 14.29 8.16 17.01
CA ASN A 827 13.24 9.10 16.60
C ASN A 827 11.89 8.37 16.46
N VAL A 828 10.91 8.83 17.24
CA VAL A 828 9.53 8.30 17.19
C VAL A 828 8.64 9.32 16.48
N LEU A 829 7.96 8.90 15.41
CA LEU A 829 7.09 9.81 14.65
C LEU A 829 5.95 10.38 15.50
N THR A 830 5.34 9.52 16.32
CA THR A 830 4.07 9.78 17.00
C THR A 830 4.27 10.09 18.48
N ARG A 831 3.34 10.87 19.05
CA ARG A 831 3.19 10.92 20.50
C ARG A 831 2.76 9.52 20.98
N LEU A 832 3.50 8.99 21.95
CA LEU A 832 3.17 7.70 22.57
C LEU A 832 2.11 7.94 23.65
N THR A 833 1.23 6.97 23.86
CA THR A 833 0.18 7.05 24.88
C THR A 833 -0.11 5.64 25.36
N LYS A 834 -0.20 5.45 26.67
CA LYS A 834 -0.53 4.14 27.23
C LYS A 834 -2.01 3.83 27.00
N ARG A 835 -2.29 2.69 26.36
CA ARG A 835 -3.65 2.19 26.11
C ARG A 835 -4.27 1.55 27.35
#